data_AF-A0A8J2TWV0-F1
#
_entry.id   AF-A0A8J2TWV0-F1
#
_cell.length_a   1.000
_cell.length_b   1.000
_cell.length_c   1.000
_cell.angle_alpha   90.00
_cell.angle_beta   90.00
_cell.angle_gamma   90.00
#
_symmetry.space_group_name_H-M   'P 1'
#
loop_
_entity.id
_entity.type
_entity.pdbx_description
1 polymer ?
#
loop_
_entity_poly.entity_id
_entity_poly.type
_entity_poly.pdbx_seq_one_letter_code
_entity_poly.pdbx_strand_id
1 'polypeptide(L)'
;MSTAASAPSVPGTLAERFAPAAALMRRAVRAGSSAGRPLAGDPLKERAEAVRLLAQLGFGRLRLPRAAGGLDADVPALMDLLIHLSAADSDTVQAWRTHLLVTERNLVRPGTAESSRWLGRIASGAMIGGGWTEPGGTATGTFETTLAADEAGNLRLDGRKFYSTGSLYADWLEFSAVRPGGEYVIAGVPASAPGVELRDDWTGFGQKYTASGTTVLGAVPVDPRDVVAWDTQHPALEGWQQAVLLAILAGIAQAAAETAAEALEVAARFGADLPGEDLLGRIGRISARAYGVRAVVMELARELQATHEALVNAWEAQPCESGIPGTPHSSREPGALPGAPGASVAAPSGRPVPSGTGDLSEIRRQAARDADLASAKAHSLVLPEVLAATNEAAAVTGQLGLFDRLSADRHWRNARTLGCHNPVVFKERMITDMETFGIAPGLSREERSSARQEAWTRLRQGQGKDREQKAHDGTPGTRTAVAQPRHGGQDGSGTRAALLSARATAELIADPSLLERAAGVLHDRDVRVLVLPDRPASDGTAGTAPVFDPSIAAAVLLSRLPGTAFLIRTEGIPPGELPYNFARRLATLEHLSGGAAGWWLDSQDHARDREFAITVQQLWASWPLESVATSQDAPAFADVAPIRRINRGGEFASAGPLNVPSSPQGLPVVFFSGGLQASAGDHLYADGHLGQAGPASGDAGTGEDAGTTGATGIGAEEWLAGIDAHLLTLPAGPGAGAQTPDGTLRALLGLPVPELTPLPEAAPRFDVHDDADKGAL
;
A
#
# COMPACT_ATOMS: atom_id res chain seq x y z
N MET A 1 9.87 31.41 -41.52
CA MET A 1 10.62 31.10 -42.77
C MET A 1 10.40 29.63 -43.10
N SER A 2 9.91 29.35 -44.31
CA SER A 2 9.67 28.02 -44.85
C SER A 2 10.79 27.66 -45.82
N THR A 3 11.37 26.46 -45.70
CA THR A 3 12.11 25.65 -46.71
C THR A 3 12.58 24.38 -45.98
N ALA A 4 12.58 23.15 -46.48
CA ALA A 4 12.15 22.53 -47.73
C ALA A 4 12.05 21.01 -47.47
N ALA A 5 11.23 20.31 -48.26
CA ALA A 5 11.00 18.87 -48.18
C ALA A 5 12.17 18.04 -48.76
N SER A 6 12.44 16.90 -48.14
CA SER A 6 13.04 15.71 -48.76
C SER A 6 12.26 14.47 -48.30
N ALA A 7 11.82 13.62 -49.23
CA ALA A 7 11.07 12.37 -48.98
C ALA A 7 12.01 11.13 -48.93
N PRO A 8 11.52 9.94 -48.51
CA PRO A 8 10.89 9.61 -47.24
C PRO A 8 11.79 8.64 -46.43
N SER A 9 12.18 9.01 -45.21
CA SER A 9 12.77 8.07 -44.24
C SER A 9 11.65 7.33 -43.50
N VAL A 10 11.67 6.00 -43.52
CA VAL A 10 10.85 5.14 -42.63
C VAL A 10 11.24 5.43 -41.16
N PRO A 11 10.28 5.45 -40.21
CA PRO A 11 10.06 6.56 -39.29
C PRO A 11 10.75 6.40 -37.92
N GLY A 12 10.93 7.54 -37.26
CA GLY A 12 10.66 7.84 -35.85
C GLY A 12 10.76 6.77 -34.76
N THR A 13 11.13 7.21 -33.56
CA THR A 13 11.07 6.41 -32.33
C THR A 13 9.69 5.71 -32.18
N LEU A 14 9.60 4.58 -31.45
CA LEU A 14 8.30 3.91 -31.19
C LEU A 14 7.23 4.90 -30.69
N ALA A 15 7.63 5.89 -29.89
CA ALA A 15 6.77 6.98 -29.45
C ALA A 15 6.13 7.76 -30.62
N GLU A 16 6.88 8.09 -31.67
CA GLU A 16 6.34 8.77 -32.86
C GLU A 16 5.32 7.92 -33.60
N ARG A 17 5.56 6.61 -33.70
CA ARG A 17 4.61 5.70 -34.35
C ARG A 17 3.27 5.63 -33.61
N PHE A 18 3.31 5.59 -32.28
CA PHE A 18 2.12 5.46 -31.44
C PHE A 18 1.53 6.81 -31.00
N ALA A 19 2.15 7.94 -31.36
CA ALA A 19 1.67 9.28 -31.05
C ALA A 19 0.20 9.53 -31.46
N PRO A 20 -0.30 9.06 -32.63
CA PRO A 20 -1.71 9.20 -32.98
C PRO A 20 -2.65 8.50 -32.00
N ALA A 21 -2.27 7.30 -31.53
CA ALA A 21 -3.04 6.57 -30.52
C ALA A 21 -2.98 7.27 -29.16
N ALA A 22 -1.80 7.72 -28.73
CA ALA A 22 -1.63 8.49 -27.50
C ALA A 22 -2.47 9.77 -27.50
N ALA A 23 -2.59 10.45 -28.64
CA ALA A 23 -3.44 11.63 -28.78
C ALA A 23 -4.94 11.28 -28.62
N LEU A 24 -5.38 10.18 -29.22
CA LEU A 24 -6.76 9.67 -29.08
C LEU A 24 -7.07 9.26 -27.63
N MET A 25 -6.12 8.58 -26.97
CA MET A 25 -6.19 8.22 -25.55
C MET A 25 -6.36 9.45 -24.66
N ARG A 26 -5.52 10.50 -24.84
CA ARG A 26 -5.63 11.76 -24.09
C ARG A 26 -6.98 12.45 -24.34
N ARG A 27 -7.54 12.36 -25.55
CA ARG A 27 -8.87 12.88 -25.88
C ARG A 27 -9.95 12.13 -25.10
N ALA A 28 -9.92 10.79 -25.11
CA ALA A 28 -10.88 9.95 -24.41
C ALA A 28 -10.85 10.14 -22.89
N VAL A 29 -9.68 10.40 -22.31
CA VAL A 29 -9.54 10.76 -20.89
C VAL A 29 -10.21 12.09 -20.60
N ARG A 30 -9.99 13.13 -21.43
CA ARG A 30 -10.63 14.44 -21.24
C ARG A 30 -12.15 14.41 -21.45
N ALA A 31 -12.66 13.55 -22.32
CA ALA A 31 -14.10 13.36 -22.55
C ALA A 31 -14.78 12.59 -21.40
N GLY A 32 -14.14 11.57 -20.83
CA GLY A 32 -14.68 10.76 -19.73
C GLY A 32 -14.65 11.42 -18.35
N SER A 33 -13.93 12.53 -18.18
CA SER A 33 -13.85 13.28 -16.92
C SER A 33 -15.10 14.09 -16.59
N SER A 34 -16.02 14.31 -17.54
CA SER A 34 -17.23 15.12 -17.35
C SER A 34 -18.27 14.40 -16.49
N ALA A 35 -18.10 14.45 -15.18
CA ALA A 35 -19.14 14.08 -14.23
C ALA A 35 -20.25 15.15 -14.25
N GLY A 36 -21.21 15.03 -15.17
CA GLY A 36 -22.49 15.76 -15.08
C GLY A 36 -22.98 16.51 -16.32
N ARG A 37 -22.27 16.50 -17.45
CA ARG A 37 -22.85 16.93 -18.74
C ARG A 37 -22.51 15.92 -19.83
N PRO A 38 -23.48 15.44 -20.62
CA PRO A 38 -23.20 14.59 -21.77
C PRO A 38 -22.57 15.45 -22.86
N LEU A 39 -21.25 15.60 -22.84
CA LEU A 39 -20.51 15.85 -24.08
C LEU A 39 -20.52 14.52 -24.84
N ALA A 40 -21.24 14.52 -25.95
CA ALA A 40 -21.58 13.37 -26.78
C ALA A 40 -20.47 12.30 -26.93
N GLY A 41 -20.61 11.18 -26.22
CA GLY A 41 -19.73 10.03 -26.35
C GLY A 41 -19.92 9.01 -25.22
N ASP A 42 -19.78 7.73 -25.53
CA ASP A 42 -19.66 6.66 -24.54
C ASP A 42 -18.15 6.47 -24.28
N PRO A 43 -17.62 6.78 -23.07
CA PRO A 43 -16.18 6.76 -22.79
C PRO A 43 -15.51 5.39 -23.02
N LEU A 44 -16.27 4.30 -22.96
CA LEU A 44 -15.79 2.97 -23.29
C LEU A 44 -15.64 2.80 -24.80
N LYS A 45 -16.58 3.34 -25.60
CA LYS A 45 -16.48 3.32 -27.08
C LYS A 45 -15.28 4.13 -27.58
N GLU A 46 -15.01 5.30 -26.99
CA GLU A 46 -13.83 6.10 -27.38
C GLU A 46 -12.51 5.35 -27.10
N ARG A 47 -12.44 4.62 -25.99
CA ARG A 47 -11.27 3.76 -25.70
C ARG A 47 -11.21 2.54 -26.60
N ALA A 48 -12.35 1.99 -27.01
CA ALA A 48 -12.37 0.94 -28.03
C ALA A 48 -11.77 1.43 -29.37
N GLU A 49 -11.96 2.70 -29.75
CA GLU A 49 -11.27 3.28 -30.92
C GLU A 49 -9.76 3.37 -30.71
N ALA A 50 -9.32 3.82 -29.52
CA ALA A 50 -7.90 3.88 -29.18
C ALA A 50 -7.23 2.49 -29.20
N VAL A 51 -7.89 1.48 -28.63
CA VAL A 51 -7.44 0.08 -28.66
C VAL A 51 -7.31 -0.44 -30.10
N ARG A 52 -8.32 -0.21 -30.94
CA ARG A 52 -8.26 -0.59 -32.36
C ARG A 52 -7.12 0.11 -33.10
N LEU A 53 -6.90 1.39 -32.84
CA LEU A 53 -5.81 2.14 -33.46
C LEU A 53 -4.44 1.62 -33.00
N LEU A 54 -4.27 1.29 -31.72
CA LEU A 54 -3.06 0.62 -31.21
C LEU A 54 -2.81 -0.70 -31.96
N ALA A 55 -3.84 -1.53 -32.13
CA ALA A 55 -3.74 -2.79 -32.89
C ALA A 55 -3.29 -2.55 -34.34
N GLN A 56 -3.90 -1.59 -35.04
CA GLN A 56 -3.56 -1.21 -36.43
C GLN A 56 -2.12 -0.70 -36.56
N LEU A 57 -1.67 0.10 -35.59
CA LEU A 57 -0.29 0.57 -35.49
C LEU A 57 0.69 -0.53 -35.08
N GLY A 58 0.22 -1.75 -34.82
CA GLY A 58 1.04 -2.91 -34.53
C GLY A 58 1.49 -3.02 -33.07
N PHE A 59 0.75 -2.43 -32.14
CA PHE A 59 1.03 -2.55 -30.70
C PHE A 59 1.01 -4.03 -30.24
N GLY A 60 0.00 -4.80 -30.66
CA GLY A 60 -0.07 -6.23 -30.29
C GLY A 60 1.06 -7.09 -30.87
N ARG A 61 1.68 -6.66 -31.96
CA ARG A 61 2.79 -7.38 -32.62
C ARG A 61 4.16 -6.77 -32.33
N LEU A 62 4.26 -5.94 -31.29
CA LEU A 62 5.46 -5.18 -30.96
C LEU A 62 6.68 -6.09 -30.70
N ARG A 63 6.47 -7.15 -29.92
CA ARG A 63 7.51 -8.12 -29.52
C ARG A 63 7.78 -9.22 -30.54
N LEU A 64 6.93 -9.36 -31.57
CA LEU A 64 7.13 -10.36 -32.61
C LEU A 64 8.33 -9.96 -33.50
N PRO A 65 9.09 -10.94 -34.02
CA PRO A 65 10.14 -10.68 -35.00
C PRO A 65 9.59 -9.99 -36.25
N ARG A 66 10.40 -9.16 -36.92
CA ARG A 66 10.01 -8.50 -38.18
C ARG A 66 9.58 -9.49 -39.26
N ALA A 67 10.22 -10.66 -39.31
CA ALA A 67 9.88 -11.73 -40.24
C ALA A 67 8.45 -12.29 -40.04
N ALA A 68 7.92 -12.21 -38.82
CA ALA A 68 6.54 -12.56 -38.49
C ALA A 68 5.58 -11.36 -38.58
N GLY A 69 6.00 -10.25 -39.21
CA GLY A 69 5.23 -9.02 -39.31
C GLY A 69 5.23 -8.16 -38.06
N GLY A 70 6.08 -8.45 -37.06
CA GLY A 70 6.20 -7.66 -35.84
C GLY A 70 7.19 -6.50 -35.93
N LEU A 71 7.59 -5.98 -34.78
CA LEU A 71 8.48 -4.80 -34.67
C LEU A 71 9.80 -5.07 -33.98
N ASP A 72 9.98 -6.28 -33.46
CA ASP A 72 11.24 -6.74 -32.88
C ASP A 72 11.74 -5.81 -31.77
N ALA A 73 10.80 -5.25 -31.00
CA ALA A 73 11.11 -4.48 -29.81
C ALA A 73 11.64 -5.42 -28.74
N ASP A 74 12.67 -5.02 -27.99
CA ASP A 74 13.11 -5.72 -26.79
C ASP A 74 12.17 -5.41 -25.60
N VAL A 75 12.37 -6.09 -24.46
CA VAL A 75 11.56 -5.86 -23.25
C VAL A 75 11.69 -4.43 -22.71
N PRO A 76 12.88 -3.80 -22.67
CA PRO A 76 13.02 -2.39 -22.33
C PRO A 76 12.20 -1.46 -23.24
N ALA A 77 12.24 -1.64 -24.56
CA ALA A 77 11.47 -0.82 -25.50
C ALA A 77 9.96 -1.03 -25.33
N LEU A 78 9.51 -2.26 -25.03
CA LEU A 78 8.12 -2.53 -24.65
C LEU A 78 7.76 -1.74 -23.39
N MET A 79 8.51 -1.91 -22.30
CA MET A 79 8.19 -1.28 -21.00
C MET A 79 8.20 0.25 -21.09
N ASP A 80 9.15 0.84 -21.82
CA ASP A 80 9.20 2.29 -22.04
C ASP A 80 7.97 2.79 -22.81
N LEU A 81 7.54 2.05 -23.84
CA LEU A 81 6.32 2.38 -24.57
C LEU A 81 5.07 2.24 -23.70
N LEU A 82 4.99 1.21 -22.83
CA LEU A 82 3.88 1.06 -21.88
C LEU A 82 3.82 2.24 -20.91
N ILE A 83 4.95 2.71 -20.39
CA ILE A 83 5.04 3.90 -19.53
C ILE A 83 4.52 5.12 -20.29
N HIS A 84 5.02 5.34 -21.50
CA HIS A 84 4.63 6.49 -22.34
C HIS A 84 3.13 6.52 -22.66
N LEU A 85 2.56 5.38 -23.06
CA LEU A 85 1.14 5.25 -23.36
C LEU A 85 0.28 5.34 -22.08
N SER A 86 0.76 4.81 -20.96
CA SER A 86 0.03 4.90 -19.69
C SER A 86 -0.01 6.33 -19.13
N ALA A 87 0.96 7.17 -19.51
CA ALA A 87 0.88 8.61 -19.23
C ALA A 87 -0.25 9.30 -20.04
N ALA A 88 -0.66 8.73 -21.17
CA ALA A 88 -1.80 9.19 -21.95
C ALA A 88 -3.14 8.64 -21.40
N ASP A 89 -3.24 7.34 -21.18
CA ASP A 89 -4.40 6.66 -20.58
C ASP A 89 -4.01 5.28 -20.04
N SER A 90 -3.97 5.14 -18.71
CA SER A 90 -3.59 3.88 -18.06
C SER A 90 -4.60 2.75 -18.32
N ASP A 91 -5.88 3.09 -18.47
CA ASP A 91 -6.97 2.12 -18.60
C ASP A 91 -6.85 1.34 -19.91
N THR A 92 -6.62 2.07 -21.01
CA THR A 92 -6.40 1.49 -22.35
C THR A 92 -5.17 0.59 -22.37
N VAL A 93 -4.08 0.96 -21.69
CA VAL A 93 -2.86 0.12 -21.66
C VAL A 93 -3.09 -1.15 -20.81
N GLN A 94 -3.75 -1.03 -19.66
CA GLN A 94 -4.07 -2.17 -18.81
C GLN A 94 -4.95 -3.21 -19.53
N ALA A 95 -5.85 -2.78 -20.43
CA ALA A 95 -6.67 -3.68 -21.23
C ALA A 95 -5.86 -4.66 -22.09
N TRP A 96 -4.61 -4.34 -22.44
CA TRP A 96 -3.72 -5.22 -23.21
C TRP A 96 -2.92 -6.22 -22.36
N ARG A 97 -3.10 -6.23 -21.04
CA ARG A 97 -2.28 -7.04 -20.13
C ARG A 97 -2.30 -8.52 -20.49
N THR A 98 -3.47 -9.12 -20.71
CA THR A 98 -3.58 -10.54 -21.06
C THR A 98 -2.88 -10.85 -22.38
N HIS A 99 -3.03 -9.97 -23.38
CA HIS A 99 -2.34 -10.09 -24.65
C HIS A 99 -0.82 -10.12 -24.52
N LEU A 100 -0.24 -9.24 -23.69
CA LEU A 100 1.21 -9.22 -23.44
C LEU A 100 1.69 -10.52 -22.80
N LEU A 101 0.96 -11.04 -21.81
CA LEU A 101 1.31 -12.29 -21.12
C LEU A 101 1.23 -13.50 -22.06
N VAL A 102 0.20 -13.58 -22.90
CA VAL A 102 0.08 -14.64 -23.90
C VAL A 102 1.20 -14.53 -24.94
N THR A 103 1.58 -13.31 -25.34
CA THR A 103 2.69 -13.09 -26.28
C THR A 103 4.00 -13.62 -25.70
N GLU A 104 4.40 -13.19 -24.51
CA GLU A 104 5.67 -13.61 -23.91
C GLU A 104 5.71 -15.12 -23.60
N ARG A 105 4.59 -15.72 -23.15
CA ARG A 105 4.50 -17.19 -22.95
C ARG A 105 4.87 -17.98 -24.21
N ASN A 106 4.47 -17.49 -25.38
CA ASN A 106 4.69 -18.18 -26.64
C ASN A 106 6.05 -17.83 -27.28
N LEU A 107 6.58 -16.63 -27.04
CA LEU A 107 7.91 -16.23 -27.52
C LEU A 107 9.06 -17.02 -26.89
N VAL A 108 8.92 -17.47 -25.63
CA VAL A 108 9.96 -18.28 -24.96
C VAL A 108 9.93 -19.78 -25.32
N ARG A 109 9.02 -20.19 -26.23
CA ARG A 109 8.90 -21.58 -26.72
C ARG A 109 8.64 -21.60 -28.23
N PRO A 110 9.53 -20.99 -29.04
CA PRO A 110 9.32 -20.92 -30.49
C PRO A 110 9.24 -22.32 -31.12
N GLY A 111 8.45 -22.44 -32.20
CA GLY A 111 8.39 -23.66 -33.01
C GLY A 111 7.40 -24.74 -32.54
N THR A 112 6.77 -24.61 -31.36
CA THR A 112 5.66 -25.52 -30.99
C THR A 112 4.42 -25.23 -31.82
N ALA A 113 3.55 -26.22 -32.02
CA ALA A 113 2.28 -26.03 -32.72
C ALA A 113 1.38 -24.99 -32.01
N GLU A 114 1.38 -25.02 -30.68
CA GLU A 114 0.65 -24.08 -29.82
C GLU A 114 1.18 -22.64 -29.98
N SER A 115 2.50 -22.46 -29.85
CA SER A 115 3.15 -21.16 -29.98
C SER A 115 2.94 -20.58 -31.37
N SER A 116 3.14 -21.39 -32.42
CA SER A 116 2.93 -20.98 -33.81
C SER A 116 1.49 -20.54 -34.07
N ARG A 117 0.50 -21.21 -33.48
CA ARG A 117 -0.92 -20.86 -33.60
C ARG A 117 -1.24 -19.53 -32.92
N TRP A 118 -0.79 -19.34 -31.67
CA TRP A 118 -1.03 -18.09 -30.93
C TRP A 118 -0.28 -16.91 -31.54
N LEU A 119 1.01 -17.09 -31.88
CA LEU A 119 1.79 -16.05 -32.55
C LEU A 119 1.22 -15.72 -33.93
N GLY A 120 0.64 -16.70 -34.65
CA GLY A 120 -0.08 -16.47 -35.90
C GLY A 120 -1.30 -15.56 -35.74
N ARG A 121 -2.10 -15.74 -34.67
CA ARG A 121 -3.23 -14.84 -34.33
C ARG A 121 -2.76 -13.44 -33.97
N ILE A 122 -1.70 -13.33 -33.18
CA ILE A 122 -1.11 -12.04 -32.80
C ILE A 122 -0.56 -11.32 -34.05
N ALA A 123 0.12 -12.06 -34.94
CA ALA A 123 0.61 -11.54 -36.20
C ALA A 123 -0.51 -11.05 -37.14
N SER A 124 -1.68 -11.69 -37.12
CA SER A 124 -2.86 -11.24 -37.86
C SER A 124 -3.56 -10.02 -37.24
N GLY A 125 -3.09 -9.53 -36.09
CA GLY A 125 -3.59 -8.35 -35.41
C GLY A 125 -4.67 -8.62 -34.35
N ALA A 126 -4.88 -9.88 -33.95
CA ALA A 126 -5.88 -10.20 -32.94
C ALA A 126 -5.47 -9.69 -31.54
N MET A 127 -6.37 -8.99 -30.86
CA MET A 127 -6.24 -8.68 -29.44
C MET A 127 -6.73 -9.86 -28.60
N ILE A 128 -6.01 -10.14 -27.51
CA ILE A 128 -6.31 -11.25 -26.62
C ILE A 128 -6.66 -10.70 -25.23
N GLY A 129 -7.90 -10.96 -24.81
CA GLY A 129 -8.41 -10.66 -23.47
C GLY A 129 -8.55 -11.93 -22.64
N GLY A 130 -9.19 -11.84 -21.49
CA GLY A 130 -9.46 -12.98 -20.64
C GLY A 130 -9.25 -12.70 -19.16
N GLY A 131 -9.40 -13.74 -18.35
CA GLY A 131 -9.35 -13.62 -16.88
C GLY A 131 -9.19 -14.97 -16.21
N TRP A 132 -8.64 -14.97 -15.00
CA TRP A 132 -8.40 -16.22 -14.26
C TRP A 132 -9.31 -16.30 -13.03
N THR A 133 -9.54 -15.15 -12.40
CA THR A 133 -10.30 -15.00 -11.17
C THR A 133 -11.77 -15.29 -11.38
N GLU A 134 -12.39 -15.90 -10.37
CA GLU A 134 -13.80 -16.26 -10.35
C GLU A 134 -14.50 -15.51 -9.22
N PRO A 135 -15.78 -15.13 -9.39
CA PRO A 135 -16.57 -14.55 -8.32
C PRO A 135 -16.98 -15.66 -7.32
N GLY A 136 -16.58 -15.51 -6.05
CA GLY A 136 -16.82 -16.51 -5.00
C GLY A 136 -15.52 -16.84 -4.29
N GLY A 137 -15.55 -17.01 -2.97
CA GLY A 137 -14.37 -17.16 -2.11
C GLY A 137 -13.60 -18.48 -2.26
N THR A 138 -13.49 -19.02 -3.48
CA THR A 138 -12.60 -20.13 -3.77
C THR A 138 -11.16 -19.75 -3.45
N ALA A 139 -10.40 -20.72 -2.92
CA ALA A 139 -9.01 -20.48 -2.57
C ALA A 139 -8.24 -20.03 -3.83
N THR A 140 -7.34 -19.05 -3.67
CA THR A 140 -6.48 -18.59 -4.77
C THR A 140 -5.76 -19.78 -5.42
N GLY A 141 -6.05 -20.04 -6.71
CA GLY A 141 -5.47 -21.16 -7.46
C GLY A 141 -6.37 -22.36 -7.68
N THR A 142 -7.62 -22.33 -7.20
CA THR A 142 -8.66 -23.32 -7.56
C THR A 142 -9.68 -22.70 -8.53
N PHE A 143 -10.17 -23.47 -9.49
CA PHE A 143 -11.14 -23.01 -10.50
C PHE A 143 -12.40 -23.88 -10.49
N GLU A 144 -13.55 -23.22 -10.52
CA GLU A 144 -14.89 -23.78 -10.75
C GLU A 144 -15.23 -23.81 -12.25
N THR A 145 -14.59 -22.95 -13.07
CA THR A 145 -14.76 -23.00 -14.53
C THR A 145 -14.28 -24.35 -15.05
N THR A 146 -15.17 -25.10 -15.70
CA THR A 146 -14.91 -26.46 -16.16
C THR A 146 -14.71 -26.54 -17.66
N LEU A 147 -13.81 -27.43 -18.08
CA LEU A 147 -13.65 -27.85 -19.47
C LEU A 147 -13.96 -29.35 -19.58
N ALA A 148 -15.11 -29.71 -20.12
CA ALA A 148 -15.56 -31.09 -20.24
C ALA A 148 -16.02 -31.43 -21.66
N ALA A 149 -15.97 -32.71 -22.03
CA ALA A 149 -16.58 -33.17 -23.27
C ALA A 149 -18.10 -33.31 -23.10
N ASP A 150 -18.88 -32.87 -24.09
CA ASP A 150 -20.30 -33.18 -24.18
C ASP A 150 -20.56 -34.64 -24.60
N GLU A 151 -21.83 -35.05 -24.66
CA GLU A 151 -22.23 -36.41 -25.07
C GLU A 151 -21.71 -36.82 -26.45
N ALA A 152 -21.43 -35.85 -27.33
CA ALA A 152 -20.87 -36.07 -28.66
C ALA A 152 -19.33 -36.01 -28.70
N GLY A 153 -18.67 -35.86 -27.54
CA GLY A 153 -17.21 -35.81 -27.41
C GLY A 153 -16.59 -34.44 -27.70
N ASN A 154 -17.39 -33.38 -27.88
CA ASN A 154 -16.86 -32.04 -28.15
C ASN A 154 -16.58 -31.29 -26.84
N LEU A 155 -15.45 -30.59 -26.77
CA LEU A 155 -15.11 -29.82 -25.57
C LEU A 155 -16.02 -28.59 -25.41
N ARG A 156 -16.52 -28.42 -24.18
CA ARG A 156 -17.35 -27.32 -23.72
C ARG A 156 -16.73 -26.67 -22.50
N LEU A 157 -16.62 -25.35 -22.53
CA LEU A 157 -16.17 -24.53 -21.42
C LEU A 157 -17.38 -23.88 -20.75
N ASP A 158 -17.52 -24.11 -19.45
CA ASP A 158 -18.64 -23.61 -18.66
C ASP A 158 -18.14 -22.98 -17.36
N GLY A 159 -18.63 -21.78 -17.03
CA GLY A 159 -18.24 -21.09 -15.81
C GLY A 159 -18.43 -19.59 -15.86
N ARG A 160 -17.93 -18.91 -14.84
CA ARG A 160 -18.03 -17.45 -14.71
C ARG A 160 -16.70 -16.88 -14.22
N LYS A 161 -16.16 -15.94 -14.97
CA LYS A 161 -14.94 -15.21 -14.63
C LYS A 161 -15.25 -13.77 -14.25
N PHE A 162 -14.47 -13.24 -13.33
CA PHE A 162 -14.48 -11.83 -12.93
C PHE A 162 -13.07 -11.26 -13.06
N TYR A 163 -12.92 -9.93 -13.13
CA TYR A 163 -11.67 -9.28 -13.53
C TYR A 163 -11.20 -9.70 -14.94
N SER A 164 -12.14 -9.88 -15.87
CA SER A 164 -11.86 -10.30 -17.27
C SER A 164 -11.28 -9.16 -18.11
N THR A 165 -10.13 -8.65 -17.67
CA THR A 165 -9.53 -7.40 -18.15
C THR A 165 -9.30 -7.41 -19.66
N GLY A 166 -9.78 -6.37 -20.33
CA GLY A 166 -9.66 -6.19 -21.76
C GLY A 166 -10.63 -7.02 -22.61
N SER A 167 -11.47 -7.88 -22.00
CA SER A 167 -12.30 -8.82 -22.76
C SER A 167 -13.30 -8.13 -23.68
N LEU A 168 -13.87 -6.97 -23.31
CA LEU A 168 -14.80 -6.23 -24.17
C LEU A 168 -14.14 -5.67 -25.45
N TYR A 169 -12.81 -5.61 -25.50
CA TYR A 169 -12.06 -5.14 -26.66
C TYR A 169 -11.44 -6.28 -27.48
N ALA A 170 -11.50 -7.52 -26.99
CA ALA A 170 -10.71 -8.62 -27.51
C ALA A 170 -11.37 -9.35 -28.67
N ASP A 171 -10.55 -9.90 -29.56
CA ASP A 171 -10.97 -10.83 -30.62
C ASP A 171 -10.96 -12.29 -30.12
N TRP A 172 -10.01 -12.59 -29.23
CA TRP A 172 -9.82 -13.90 -28.60
C TRP A 172 -9.78 -13.75 -27.08
N LEU A 173 -10.26 -14.76 -26.38
CA LEU A 173 -10.26 -14.85 -24.92
C LEU A 173 -9.50 -16.08 -24.47
N GLU A 174 -8.78 -15.94 -23.36
CA GLU A 174 -8.11 -17.05 -22.70
C GLU A 174 -8.53 -17.15 -21.23
N PHE A 175 -8.93 -18.35 -20.80
CA PHE A 175 -9.42 -18.60 -19.45
C PHE A 175 -8.72 -19.81 -18.81
N SER A 176 -8.49 -19.73 -17.50
CA SER A 176 -8.13 -20.89 -16.70
C SER A 176 -9.35 -21.77 -16.45
N ALA A 177 -9.19 -23.09 -16.53
CA ALA A 177 -10.26 -24.06 -16.30
C ALA A 177 -9.72 -25.34 -15.67
N VAL A 178 -10.63 -26.15 -15.14
CA VAL A 178 -10.36 -27.50 -14.64
C VAL A 178 -11.07 -28.55 -15.47
N ARG A 179 -10.38 -29.64 -15.81
CA ARG A 179 -10.98 -30.80 -16.47
C ARG A 179 -11.58 -31.78 -15.46
N PRO A 180 -12.54 -32.64 -15.85
CA PRO A 180 -12.90 -33.81 -15.07
C PRO A 180 -11.64 -34.59 -14.66
N GLY A 181 -11.46 -34.81 -13.36
CA GLY A 181 -10.24 -35.40 -12.80
C GLY A 181 -9.27 -34.41 -12.14
N GLY A 182 -9.55 -33.11 -12.19
CA GLY A 182 -8.81 -32.09 -11.43
C GLY A 182 -7.59 -31.48 -12.15
N GLU A 183 -7.39 -31.81 -13.43
CA GLU A 183 -6.30 -31.25 -14.22
C GLU A 183 -6.59 -29.78 -14.58
N TYR A 184 -5.66 -28.88 -14.25
CA TYR A 184 -5.73 -27.49 -14.65
C TYR A 184 -5.24 -27.27 -16.08
N VAL A 185 -6.01 -26.49 -16.83
CA VAL A 185 -5.73 -26.16 -18.23
C VAL A 185 -6.00 -24.69 -18.52
N ILE A 186 -5.51 -24.25 -19.66
CA ILE A 186 -5.80 -22.95 -20.23
C ILE A 186 -6.54 -23.18 -21.54
N ALA A 187 -7.72 -22.57 -21.70
CA ALA A 187 -8.57 -22.72 -22.87
C ALA A 187 -8.74 -21.39 -23.60
N GLY A 188 -8.43 -21.38 -24.90
CA GLY A 188 -8.65 -20.25 -25.80
C GLY A 188 -9.95 -20.37 -26.59
N VAL A 189 -10.73 -19.29 -26.68
CA VAL A 189 -11.96 -19.22 -27.48
C VAL A 189 -12.06 -17.88 -28.21
N PRO A 190 -12.70 -17.81 -29.40
CA PRO A 190 -13.08 -16.53 -30.00
C PRO A 190 -14.00 -15.75 -29.05
N ALA A 191 -13.82 -14.43 -28.95
CA ALA A 191 -14.69 -13.59 -28.13
C ALA A 191 -16.16 -13.60 -28.63
N SER A 192 -16.37 -13.91 -29.91
CA SER A 192 -17.67 -14.05 -30.54
C SER A 192 -18.24 -15.48 -30.51
N ALA A 193 -17.59 -16.42 -29.80
CA ALA A 193 -18.05 -17.81 -29.78
C ALA A 193 -19.44 -17.93 -29.14
N PRO A 194 -20.33 -18.80 -29.66
CA PRO A 194 -21.62 -19.05 -29.03
C PRO A 194 -21.45 -19.48 -27.56
N GLY A 195 -22.24 -18.87 -26.67
CA GLY A 195 -22.16 -19.11 -25.22
C GLY A 195 -21.22 -18.17 -24.45
N VAL A 196 -20.43 -17.33 -25.14
CA VAL A 196 -19.66 -16.25 -24.49
C VAL A 196 -20.55 -15.03 -24.29
N GLU A 197 -20.70 -14.59 -23.05
CA GLU A 197 -21.36 -13.34 -22.67
C GLU A 197 -20.36 -12.43 -21.94
N LEU A 198 -20.04 -11.28 -22.54
CA LEU A 198 -19.16 -10.27 -21.96
C LEU A 198 -20.01 -9.13 -21.37
N ARG A 199 -19.85 -8.86 -20.08
CA ARG A 199 -20.62 -7.83 -19.38
C ARG A 199 -19.77 -6.60 -19.12
N ASP A 200 -20.37 -5.43 -19.36
CA ASP A 200 -19.83 -4.13 -18.95
C ASP A 200 -20.36 -3.78 -17.55
N ASP A 201 -19.94 -4.56 -16.55
CA ASP A 201 -20.38 -4.45 -15.16
C ASP A 201 -19.22 -4.12 -14.19
N TRP A 202 -18.10 -3.61 -14.72
CA TRP A 202 -16.98 -3.15 -13.91
C TRP A 202 -17.26 -1.76 -13.31
N THR A 203 -17.30 -1.68 -11.97
CA THR A 203 -17.67 -0.47 -11.23
C THR A 203 -16.55 0.05 -10.31
N GLY A 204 -15.29 -0.25 -10.65
CA GLY A 204 -14.13 0.24 -9.89
C GLY A 204 -14.07 1.77 -9.82
N PHE A 205 -13.59 2.33 -8.70
CA PHE A 205 -13.51 3.79 -8.53
C PHE A 205 -12.37 4.44 -9.36
N GLY A 206 -11.35 3.67 -9.69
CA GLY A 206 -10.29 3.98 -10.66
C GLY A 206 -10.13 2.83 -11.65
N GLN A 207 -9.28 3.01 -12.67
CA GLN A 207 -9.14 2.07 -13.79
C GLN A 207 -10.52 1.68 -14.37
N LYS A 208 -11.37 2.68 -14.58
CA LYS A 208 -12.80 2.51 -14.88
C LYS A 208 -13.06 1.86 -16.23
N TYR A 209 -12.13 1.98 -17.17
CA TYR A 209 -12.36 1.62 -18.57
C TYR A 209 -11.44 0.52 -19.08
N THR A 210 -10.93 -0.29 -18.15
CA THR A 210 -10.09 -1.46 -18.46
C THR A 210 -10.87 -2.64 -19.02
N ALA A 211 -12.21 -2.55 -19.05
CA ALA A 211 -13.10 -3.65 -19.39
C ALA A 211 -12.86 -4.90 -18.52
N SER A 212 -12.73 -4.73 -17.20
CA SER A 212 -12.44 -5.80 -16.24
C SER A 212 -13.68 -6.49 -15.66
N GLY A 213 -14.80 -6.46 -16.38
CA GLY A 213 -16.08 -7.00 -15.91
C GLY A 213 -16.16 -8.53 -15.88
N THR A 214 -17.38 -9.00 -15.72
CA THR A 214 -17.75 -10.42 -15.75
C THR A 214 -17.69 -10.96 -17.18
N THR A 215 -17.12 -12.16 -17.34
CA THR A 215 -17.39 -13.03 -18.50
C THR A 215 -18.17 -14.25 -18.04
N VAL A 216 -19.31 -14.53 -18.67
CA VAL A 216 -20.08 -15.76 -18.46
C VAL A 216 -19.85 -16.69 -19.66
N LEU A 217 -19.59 -17.95 -19.37
CA LEU A 217 -19.31 -19.01 -20.32
C LEU A 217 -20.38 -20.08 -20.14
N GLY A 218 -21.31 -20.17 -21.09
CA GLY A 218 -22.36 -21.19 -21.09
C GLY A 218 -22.12 -22.23 -22.18
N ALA A 219 -21.58 -23.39 -21.80
CA ALA A 219 -21.24 -24.49 -22.72
C ALA A 219 -20.52 -24.05 -24.01
N VAL A 220 -19.50 -23.19 -23.90
CA VAL A 220 -18.78 -22.59 -25.03
C VAL A 220 -17.98 -23.66 -25.79
N PRO A 221 -18.12 -23.80 -27.12
CA PRO A 221 -17.30 -24.71 -27.92
C PRO A 221 -15.81 -24.38 -27.85
N VAL A 222 -14.97 -25.38 -27.55
CA VAL A 222 -13.51 -25.24 -27.54
C VAL A 222 -12.86 -26.17 -28.56
N ASP A 223 -11.99 -25.63 -29.41
CA ASP A 223 -11.12 -26.44 -30.27
C ASP A 223 -10.05 -27.10 -29.39
N PRO A 224 -9.88 -28.44 -29.39
CA PRO A 224 -8.86 -29.10 -28.59
C PRO A 224 -7.43 -28.58 -28.82
N ARG A 225 -7.15 -27.99 -29.99
CA ARG A 225 -5.86 -27.36 -30.33
C ARG A 225 -5.64 -26.00 -29.66
N ASP A 226 -6.69 -25.43 -29.06
CA ASP A 226 -6.66 -24.20 -28.27
C ASP A 226 -6.64 -24.46 -26.76
N VAL A 227 -6.43 -25.71 -26.36
CA VAL A 227 -6.27 -26.11 -24.98
C VAL A 227 -4.81 -26.44 -24.73
N VAL A 228 -4.21 -25.80 -23.72
CA VAL A 228 -2.83 -26.07 -23.30
C VAL A 228 -2.80 -26.41 -21.81
N ALA A 229 -1.82 -27.22 -21.41
CA ALA A 229 -1.62 -27.58 -20.02
C ALA A 229 -1.22 -26.36 -19.18
N TRP A 230 -1.58 -26.34 -17.90
CA TRP A 230 -1.29 -25.22 -17.00
C TRP A 230 0.22 -24.91 -16.86
N ASP A 231 1.07 -25.93 -16.92
CA ASP A 231 2.53 -25.82 -16.81
C ASP A 231 3.22 -25.18 -18.04
N THR A 232 2.45 -24.92 -19.10
CA THR A 232 2.90 -24.20 -20.31
C THR A 232 3.01 -22.69 -20.12
N GLN A 233 2.66 -22.18 -18.94
CA GLN A 233 2.83 -20.77 -18.58
C GLN A 233 4.28 -20.29 -18.71
N HIS A 234 4.42 -18.97 -18.84
CA HIS A 234 5.73 -18.34 -18.82
C HIS A 234 6.44 -18.68 -17.50
N PRO A 235 7.70 -19.16 -17.50
CA PRO A 235 8.39 -19.54 -16.26
C PRO A 235 8.44 -18.42 -15.22
N ALA A 236 8.67 -17.18 -15.68
CA ALA A 236 8.62 -15.96 -14.88
C ALA A 236 7.26 -15.23 -14.94
N LEU A 237 6.14 -15.96 -14.93
CA LEU A 237 4.82 -15.36 -15.12
C LEU A 237 4.52 -14.29 -14.06
N GLU A 238 4.79 -14.56 -12.78
CA GLU A 238 4.50 -13.61 -11.69
C GLU A 238 5.28 -12.30 -11.88
N GLY A 239 6.58 -12.39 -12.16
CA GLY A 239 7.42 -11.26 -12.52
C GLY A 239 6.86 -10.43 -13.68
N TRP A 240 6.47 -11.08 -14.78
CA TRP A 240 5.88 -10.42 -15.95
C TRP A 240 4.53 -9.75 -15.65
N GLN A 241 3.66 -10.46 -14.94
CA GLN A 241 2.35 -9.96 -14.51
C GLN A 241 2.48 -8.67 -13.69
N GLN A 242 3.46 -8.63 -12.78
CA GLN A 242 3.70 -7.47 -11.95
C GLN A 242 4.39 -6.35 -12.75
N ALA A 243 5.35 -6.66 -13.61
CA ALA A 243 6.10 -5.67 -14.40
C ALA A 243 5.20 -4.81 -15.29
N VAL A 244 4.21 -5.41 -15.95
CA VAL A 244 3.22 -4.65 -16.76
C VAL A 244 2.46 -3.65 -15.89
N LEU A 245 2.04 -4.04 -14.69
CA LEU A 245 1.33 -3.14 -13.76
C LEU A 245 2.24 -2.02 -13.25
N LEU A 246 3.52 -2.31 -13.00
CA LEU A 246 4.50 -1.31 -12.57
C LEU A 246 4.81 -0.30 -13.67
N ALA A 247 4.89 -0.73 -14.93
CA ALA A 247 5.01 0.17 -16.08
C ALA A 247 3.81 1.11 -16.22
N ILE A 248 2.59 0.59 -15.98
CA ILE A 248 1.38 1.42 -15.98
C ILE A 248 1.40 2.43 -14.82
N LEU A 249 1.80 2.01 -13.61
CA LEU A 249 1.97 2.89 -12.45
C LEU A 249 3.01 3.99 -12.71
N ALA A 250 4.11 3.66 -13.37
CA ALA A 250 5.13 4.63 -13.77
C ALA A 250 4.58 5.66 -14.77
N GLY A 251 3.76 5.23 -15.74
CA GLY A 251 3.05 6.15 -16.62
C GLY A 251 2.07 7.07 -15.88
N ILE A 252 1.36 6.55 -14.87
CA ILE A 252 0.49 7.37 -14.01
C ILE A 252 1.30 8.43 -13.24
N ALA A 253 2.47 8.08 -12.68
CA ALA A 253 3.34 9.05 -12.03
C ALA A 253 3.83 10.14 -13.00
N GLN A 254 4.18 9.76 -14.23
CA GLN A 254 4.52 10.72 -15.28
C GLN A 254 3.33 11.64 -15.62
N ALA A 255 2.12 11.09 -15.77
CA ALA A 255 0.91 11.89 -16.01
C ALA A 255 0.61 12.86 -14.85
N ALA A 256 0.88 12.46 -13.61
CA ALA A 256 0.74 13.32 -12.44
C ALA A 256 1.73 14.49 -12.47
N ALA A 257 2.99 14.24 -12.85
CA ALA A 257 3.99 15.29 -13.06
C ALA A 257 3.60 16.26 -14.19
N GLU A 258 3.15 15.72 -15.34
CA GLU A 258 2.63 16.52 -16.47
C GLU A 258 1.43 17.37 -16.04
N THR A 259 0.52 16.83 -15.22
CA THR A 259 -0.67 17.54 -14.73
C THR A 259 -0.31 18.66 -13.76
N ALA A 260 0.67 18.43 -12.87
CA ALA A 260 1.17 19.47 -11.96
C ALA A 260 1.83 20.63 -12.73
N ALA A 261 2.54 20.33 -13.83
CA ALA A 261 3.08 21.35 -14.72
C ALA A 261 1.99 22.07 -15.54
N GLU A 262 1.01 21.34 -16.10
CA GLU A 262 -0.12 21.94 -16.85
C GLU A 262 -0.91 22.93 -15.97
N ALA A 263 -1.01 22.67 -14.66
CA ALA A 263 -1.66 23.59 -13.72
C ALA A 263 -1.01 24.98 -13.69
N LEU A 264 0.32 25.07 -13.81
CA LEU A 264 1.03 26.35 -13.90
C LEU A 264 0.67 27.10 -15.19
N GLU A 265 0.63 26.38 -16.32
CA GLU A 265 0.24 26.98 -17.60
C GLU A 265 -1.20 27.50 -17.56
N VAL A 266 -2.11 26.72 -16.96
CA VAL A 266 -3.51 27.10 -16.80
C VAL A 266 -3.62 28.33 -15.91
N ALA A 267 -2.97 28.33 -14.75
CA ALA A 267 -2.98 29.47 -13.83
C ALA A 267 -2.42 30.75 -14.50
N ALA A 268 -1.30 30.63 -15.21
CA ALA A 268 -0.68 31.76 -15.92
C ALA A 268 -1.61 32.35 -17.00
N ARG A 269 -2.37 31.51 -17.73
CA ARG A 269 -3.36 31.97 -18.72
C ARG A 269 -4.52 32.75 -18.09
N PHE A 270 -4.82 32.48 -16.81
CA PHE A 270 -5.81 33.24 -16.03
C PHE A 270 -5.21 34.44 -15.29
N GLY A 271 -3.96 34.80 -15.57
CA GLY A 271 -3.29 35.98 -15.01
C GLY A 271 -2.82 35.80 -13.57
N ALA A 272 -2.65 34.55 -13.10
CA ALA A 272 -2.03 34.30 -11.79
C ALA A 272 -0.54 34.67 -11.81
N ASP A 273 -0.05 35.20 -10.69
CA ASP A 273 1.38 35.46 -10.48
C ASP A 273 2.20 34.17 -10.43
N LEU A 274 3.53 34.29 -10.61
CA LEU A 274 4.44 33.18 -10.44
C LEU A 274 4.30 32.60 -9.01
N PRO A 275 4.14 31.29 -8.83
CA PRO A 275 4.05 30.70 -7.50
C PRO A 275 5.34 30.85 -6.69
N GLY A 276 5.21 30.84 -5.37
CA GLY A 276 6.35 30.83 -4.46
C GLY A 276 7.21 29.55 -4.57
N GLU A 277 8.44 29.63 -4.07
CA GLU A 277 9.45 28.57 -4.15
C GLU A 277 8.96 27.21 -3.60
N ASP A 278 8.12 27.20 -2.56
CA ASP A 278 7.56 25.97 -2.01
C ASP A 278 6.73 25.19 -3.04
N LEU A 279 5.83 25.87 -3.77
CA LEU A 279 4.99 25.21 -4.77
C LEU A 279 5.82 24.69 -5.95
N LEU A 280 6.81 25.48 -6.39
CA LEU A 280 7.75 25.05 -7.44
C LEU A 280 8.58 23.85 -6.96
N GLY A 281 9.02 23.84 -5.70
CA GLY A 281 9.71 22.71 -5.07
C GLY A 281 8.86 21.44 -5.03
N ARG A 282 7.56 21.56 -4.72
CA ARG A 282 6.59 20.45 -4.76
C ARG A 282 6.44 19.86 -6.16
N ILE A 283 6.30 20.72 -7.18
CA ILE A 283 6.25 20.28 -8.59
C ILE A 283 7.55 19.56 -8.98
N GLY A 284 8.70 20.11 -8.59
CA GLY A 284 10.00 19.46 -8.78
C GLY A 284 10.08 18.08 -8.13
N ARG A 285 9.58 17.91 -6.90
CA ARG A 285 9.53 16.62 -6.21
C ARG A 285 8.64 15.60 -6.93
N ILE A 286 7.46 16.00 -7.41
CA ILE A 286 6.58 15.12 -8.20
C ILE A 286 7.33 14.62 -9.44
N SER A 287 8.01 15.51 -10.16
CA SER A 287 8.83 15.15 -11.32
C SER A 287 9.99 14.22 -10.97
N ALA A 288 10.69 14.46 -9.85
CA ALA A 288 11.78 13.63 -9.37
C ALA A 288 11.31 12.21 -9.00
N ARG A 289 10.14 12.09 -8.37
CA ARG A 289 9.50 10.79 -8.09
C ARG A 289 9.17 10.04 -9.37
N ALA A 290 8.54 10.69 -10.34
CA ALA A 290 8.22 10.08 -11.63
C ALA A 290 9.49 9.57 -12.35
N TYR A 291 10.59 10.35 -12.29
CA TYR A 291 11.89 9.92 -12.81
C TYR A 291 12.44 8.67 -12.09
N GLY A 292 12.43 8.66 -10.75
CA GLY A 292 12.90 7.53 -9.95
C GLY A 292 12.09 6.26 -10.19
N VAL A 293 10.76 6.39 -10.22
CA VAL A 293 9.83 5.30 -10.54
C VAL A 293 10.13 4.71 -11.92
N ARG A 294 10.29 5.56 -12.94
CA ARG A 294 10.65 5.10 -14.29
C ARG A 294 11.99 4.36 -14.29
N ALA A 295 13.00 4.88 -13.59
CA ALA A 295 14.33 4.24 -13.53
C ALA A 295 14.26 2.83 -12.94
N VAL A 296 13.48 2.63 -11.86
CA VAL A 296 13.26 1.31 -11.25
C VAL A 296 12.56 0.34 -12.21
N VAL A 297 11.53 0.78 -12.93
CA VAL A 297 10.83 -0.07 -13.90
C VAL A 297 11.74 -0.44 -15.07
N MET A 298 12.58 0.49 -15.55
CA MET A 298 13.53 0.20 -16.62
C MET A 298 14.62 -0.78 -16.19
N GLU A 299 15.01 -0.80 -14.92
CA GLU A 299 15.91 -1.83 -14.39
C GLU A 299 15.24 -3.21 -14.38
N LEU A 300 14.00 -3.30 -13.89
CA LEU A 300 13.20 -4.52 -13.99
C LEU A 300 13.07 -5.01 -15.44
N ALA A 301 12.91 -4.09 -16.40
CA ALA A 301 12.80 -4.44 -17.82
C ALA A 301 14.08 -5.09 -18.37
N ARG A 302 15.27 -4.67 -17.89
CA ARG A 302 16.56 -5.30 -18.27
C ARG A 302 16.69 -6.70 -17.69
N GLU A 303 16.28 -6.90 -16.45
CA GLU A 303 16.26 -8.24 -15.84
C GLU A 303 15.30 -9.18 -16.58
N LEU A 304 14.12 -8.68 -16.95
CA LEU A 304 13.17 -9.46 -17.77
C LEU A 304 13.71 -9.77 -19.18
N GLN A 305 14.48 -8.86 -19.79
CA GLN A 305 15.17 -9.13 -21.05
C GLN A 305 16.19 -10.27 -20.90
N ALA A 306 17.04 -10.20 -19.87
CA ALA A 306 18.06 -11.21 -19.63
C ALA A 306 17.43 -12.60 -19.38
N THR A 307 16.36 -12.66 -18.59
CA THR A 307 15.61 -13.91 -18.36
C THR A 307 14.94 -14.43 -19.62
N HIS A 308 14.36 -13.56 -20.45
CA HIS A 308 13.78 -13.92 -21.74
C HIS A 308 14.83 -14.54 -22.68
N GLU A 309 15.98 -13.89 -22.85
CA GLU A 309 17.08 -14.40 -23.68
C GLU A 309 17.60 -15.75 -23.18
N ALA A 310 17.77 -15.90 -21.86
CA ALA A 310 18.20 -17.17 -21.26
C ALA A 310 17.20 -18.29 -21.56
N LEU A 311 15.90 -18.03 -21.47
CA LEU A 311 14.85 -19.00 -21.76
C LEU A 311 14.81 -19.40 -23.23
N VAL A 312 14.90 -18.43 -24.16
CA VAL A 312 14.91 -18.69 -25.61
C VAL A 312 16.14 -19.50 -26.00
N ASN A 313 17.33 -19.09 -25.54
CA ASN A 313 18.58 -19.80 -25.84
C ASN A 313 18.56 -21.24 -25.31
N ALA A 314 18.03 -21.44 -24.10
CA ALA A 314 17.89 -22.77 -23.51
C ALA A 314 16.89 -23.65 -24.27
N TRP A 315 15.81 -23.06 -24.78
CA TRP A 315 14.84 -23.76 -25.61
C TRP A 315 15.43 -24.20 -26.95
N GLU A 316 16.15 -23.31 -27.64
CA GLU A 316 16.76 -23.59 -28.93
C GLU A 316 17.94 -24.57 -28.85
N ALA A 317 18.64 -24.62 -27.71
CA ALA A 317 19.74 -25.54 -27.47
C ALA A 317 19.31 -26.99 -27.19
N GLN A 318 18.01 -27.27 -27.07
CA GLN A 318 17.53 -28.63 -26.85
C GLN A 318 17.88 -29.54 -28.05
N PRO A 319 18.42 -30.76 -27.81
CA PRO A 319 18.60 -31.71 -28.87
C PRO A 319 17.23 -32.05 -29.46
N CYS A 320 17.09 -32.01 -30.79
CA CYS A 320 15.92 -32.58 -31.46
C CYS A 320 15.80 -34.05 -31.07
N GLU A 321 14.96 -34.38 -30.10
CA GLU A 321 14.46 -35.73 -29.98
C GLU A 321 13.68 -36.04 -31.26
N SER A 322 14.16 -37.05 -31.98
CA SER A 322 13.57 -37.57 -33.20
C SER A 322 12.08 -37.87 -32.99
N GLY A 323 11.19 -37.03 -33.54
CA GLY A 323 9.76 -37.34 -33.50
C GLY A 323 8.74 -36.26 -33.83
N ILE A 324 9.10 -34.97 -33.92
CA ILE A 324 8.10 -33.92 -34.24
C ILE A 324 8.22 -33.53 -35.73
N PRO A 325 7.23 -33.85 -36.60
CA PRO A 325 7.27 -33.47 -38.01
C PRO A 325 6.89 -31.99 -38.15
N GLY A 326 7.82 -31.13 -38.59
CA GLY A 326 7.47 -29.72 -38.77
C GLY A 326 8.49 -28.73 -39.35
N THR A 327 9.74 -29.08 -39.67
CA THR A 327 10.67 -28.10 -40.28
C THR A 327 11.22 -28.57 -41.64
N PRO A 328 10.87 -27.89 -42.76
CA PRO A 328 11.60 -28.07 -44.01
C PRO A 328 12.98 -27.45 -43.86
N HIS A 329 14.01 -28.30 -43.85
CA HIS A 329 15.40 -27.85 -43.86
C HIS A 329 15.76 -27.36 -45.27
N SER A 330 16.02 -26.06 -45.44
CA SER A 330 16.82 -25.59 -46.58
C SER A 330 18.29 -25.76 -46.23
N SER A 331 18.92 -26.80 -46.78
CA SER A 331 20.36 -26.94 -46.83
C SER A 331 20.97 -25.78 -47.62
N ARG A 332 21.60 -24.84 -46.90
CA ARG A 332 22.59 -23.93 -47.48
C ARG A 332 23.89 -24.12 -46.73
N GLU A 333 24.82 -24.82 -47.38
CA GLU A 333 26.24 -24.77 -47.00
C GLU A 333 26.75 -23.32 -47.15
N PRO A 334 27.62 -22.84 -46.24
CA PRO A 334 28.22 -21.52 -46.36
C PRO A 334 29.34 -21.54 -47.42
N GLY A 335 28.99 -21.15 -48.64
CA GLY A 335 29.97 -20.74 -49.65
C GLY A 335 30.62 -19.42 -49.24
N ALA A 336 31.94 -19.45 -49.05
CA ALA A 336 32.77 -18.29 -48.76
C ALA A 336 32.68 -17.22 -49.86
N LEU A 337 32.56 -15.95 -49.45
CA LEU A 337 32.91 -14.78 -50.27
C LEU A 337 33.79 -13.83 -49.45
N PRO A 338 34.93 -13.35 -50.00
CA PRO A 338 35.86 -12.48 -49.30
C PRO A 338 35.53 -10.99 -49.51
N GLY A 339 35.64 -10.19 -48.44
CA GLY A 339 35.92 -8.76 -48.52
C GLY A 339 34.80 -7.81 -48.07
N ALA A 340 34.81 -7.45 -46.78
CA ALA A 340 34.37 -6.14 -46.29
C ALA A 340 35.08 -5.83 -44.95
N PRO A 341 35.59 -4.61 -44.72
CA PRO A 341 36.42 -4.28 -43.56
C PRO A 341 35.57 -4.07 -42.31
N GLY A 342 36.09 -4.57 -41.18
CA GLY A 342 35.39 -4.64 -39.90
C GLY A 342 35.08 -3.30 -39.25
N ALA A 343 33.87 -3.19 -38.73
CA ALA A 343 33.52 -2.27 -37.65
C ALA A 343 33.18 -3.12 -36.42
N SER A 344 34.11 -3.17 -35.48
CA SER A 344 33.93 -3.74 -34.13
C SER A 344 32.95 -2.85 -33.37
N VAL A 345 31.75 -3.37 -33.08
CA VAL A 345 30.86 -2.78 -32.08
C VAL A 345 31.34 -3.31 -30.73
N ALA A 346 31.93 -2.43 -29.93
CA ALA A 346 32.33 -2.72 -28.56
C ALA A 346 31.08 -3.04 -27.72
N ALA A 347 31.01 -4.26 -27.19
CA ALA A 347 30.03 -4.66 -26.19
C ALA A 347 30.24 -3.84 -24.90
N PRO A 348 29.18 -3.30 -24.26
CA PRO A 348 29.30 -2.79 -22.91
C PRO A 348 29.56 -3.96 -21.96
N SER A 349 30.45 -3.74 -21.00
CA SER A 349 30.93 -4.74 -20.04
C SER A 349 29.79 -5.33 -19.20
N GLY A 350 29.21 -6.44 -19.68
CA GLY A 350 28.28 -7.28 -18.96
C GLY A 350 29.00 -8.40 -18.20
N ARG A 351 28.43 -8.80 -17.06
CA ARG A 351 28.79 -10.01 -16.30
C ARG A 351 28.82 -11.22 -17.25
N PRO A 352 29.73 -12.21 -17.05
CA PRO A 352 29.82 -13.34 -17.96
C PRO A 352 28.51 -14.14 -17.97
N VAL A 353 27.90 -14.27 -19.15
CA VAL A 353 26.81 -15.21 -19.41
C VAL A 353 27.37 -16.63 -19.18
N PRO A 354 26.78 -17.47 -18.31
CA PRO A 354 27.28 -18.81 -18.11
C PRO A 354 27.14 -19.61 -19.41
N SER A 355 28.27 -19.96 -20.02
CA SER A 355 28.32 -20.97 -21.07
C SER A 355 28.11 -22.33 -20.42
N GLY A 356 26.86 -22.76 -20.30
CA GLY A 356 26.51 -24.05 -19.73
C GLY A 356 25.33 -24.64 -20.46
N THR A 357 25.47 -25.89 -20.90
CA THR A 357 24.40 -26.82 -21.23
C THR A 357 23.57 -27.13 -19.97
N GLY A 358 22.97 -26.10 -19.36
CA GLY A 358 22.13 -26.24 -18.18
C GLY A 358 20.86 -26.99 -18.55
N ASP A 359 20.39 -27.84 -17.64
CA ASP A 359 19.07 -28.44 -17.74
C ASP A 359 18.03 -27.32 -17.89
N LEU A 360 17.17 -27.39 -18.93
CA LEU A 360 16.10 -26.42 -19.16
C LEU A 360 15.28 -26.18 -17.88
N SER A 361 15.09 -27.23 -17.07
CA SER A 361 14.36 -27.12 -15.81
C SER A 361 15.04 -26.15 -14.82
N GLU A 362 16.37 -26.14 -14.77
CA GLU A 362 17.16 -25.26 -13.90
C GLU A 362 17.16 -23.82 -14.40
N ILE A 363 17.34 -23.63 -15.71
CA ILE A 363 17.28 -22.30 -16.33
C ILE A 363 15.88 -21.68 -16.14
N ARG A 364 14.81 -22.48 -16.30
CA ARG A 364 13.43 -22.03 -16.03
C ARG A 364 13.24 -21.61 -14.57
N ARG A 365 13.76 -22.40 -13.61
CA ARG A 365 13.70 -22.05 -12.18
C ARG A 365 14.47 -20.78 -11.86
N GLN A 366 15.66 -20.60 -12.44
CA GLN A 366 16.48 -19.42 -12.22
C GLN A 366 15.83 -18.16 -12.81
N ALA A 367 15.35 -18.24 -14.05
CA ALA A 367 14.63 -17.15 -14.70
C ALA A 367 13.39 -16.71 -13.91
N ALA A 368 12.62 -17.66 -13.37
CA ALA A 368 11.49 -17.37 -12.50
C ALA A 368 11.93 -16.62 -11.23
N ARG A 369 12.96 -17.12 -10.54
CA ARG A 369 13.51 -16.49 -9.33
C ARG A 369 13.98 -15.06 -9.58
N ASP A 370 14.77 -14.83 -10.62
CA ASP A 370 15.36 -13.52 -10.88
C ASP A 370 14.28 -12.48 -11.21
N ALA A 371 13.33 -12.85 -12.07
CA ALA A 371 12.20 -12.00 -12.43
C ALA A 371 11.28 -11.71 -11.24
N ASP A 372 10.96 -12.71 -10.43
CA ASP A 372 10.07 -12.56 -9.26
C ASP A 372 10.71 -11.66 -8.21
N LEU A 373 12.00 -11.85 -7.93
CA LEU A 373 12.75 -11.00 -6.99
C LEU A 373 12.86 -9.55 -7.47
N ALA A 374 13.25 -9.35 -8.73
CA ALA A 374 13.34 -8.02 -9.32
C ALA A 374 11.98 -7.31 -9.29
N SER A 375 10.90 -8.01 -9.63
CA SER A 375 9.55 -7.45 -9.62
C SER A 375 9.06 -7.11 -8.21
N ALA A 376 9.44 -7.90 -7.20
CA ALA A 376 9.10 -7.64 -5.80
C ALA A 376 9.75 -6.37 -5.28
N LYS A 377 11.07 -6.22 -5.50
CA LYS A 377 11.83 -5.03 -5.15
C LYS A 377 11.27 -3.79 -5.85
N ALA A 378 11.01 -3.91 -7.15
CA ALA A 378 10.43 -2.83 -7.93
C ALA A 378 9.05 -2.43 -7.38
N HIS A 379 8.19 -3.40 -7.04
CA HIS A 379 6.86 -3.11 -6.50
C HIS A 379 6.91 -2.40 -5.14
N SER A 380 7.78 -2.83 -4.23
CA SER A 380 7.96 -2.20 -2.92
C SER A 380 8.42 -0.74 -3.00
N LEU A 381 9.15 -0.36 -4.06
CA LEU A 381 9.62 1.01 -4.27
C LEU A 381 8.64 1.86 -5.09
N VAL A 382 8.07 1.30 -6.16
CA VAL A 382 7.27 2.06 -7.13
C VAL A 382 5.93 2.49 -6.56
N LEU A 383 5.19 1.59 -5.89
CA LEU A 383 3.82 1.88 -5.46
C LEU A 383 3.74 3.06 -4.46
N PRO A 384 4.55 3.11 -3.38
CA PRO A 384 4.54 4.25 -2.46
C PRO A 384 4.84 5.58 -3.14
N GLU A 385 5.85 5.61 -4.02
CA GLU A 385 6.25 6.84 -4.72
C GLU A 385 5.19 7.33 -5.71
N VAL A 386 4.52 6.42 -6.43
CA VAL A 386 3.41 6.78 -7.32
C VAL A 386 2.23 7.34 -6.53
N LEU A 387 1.85 6.71 -5.42
CA LEU A 387 0.76 7.21 -4.56
C LEU A 387 1.11 8.59 -3.97
N ALA A 388 2.36 8.79 -3.54
CA ALA A 388 2.82 10.07 -3.03
C ALA A 388 2.83 11.15 -4.12
N ALA A 389 3.33 10.84 -5.32
CA ALA A 389 3.34 11.76 -6.46
C ALA A 389 1.93 12.17 -6.90
N THR A 390 1.00 11.21 -7.00
CA THR A 390 -0.39 11.48 -7.41
C THR A 390 -1.16 12.29 -6.36
N ASN A 391 -0.95 12.01 -5.07
CA ASN A 391 -1.55 12.80 -3.99
C ASN A 391 -0.99 14.23 -3.93
N GLU A 392 0.33 14.39 -4.08
CA GLU A 392 0.98 15.70 -4.10
C GLU A 392 0.56 16.51 -5.33
N ALA A 393 0.39 15.87 -6.50
CA ALA A 393 -0.13 16.52 -7.71
C ALA A 393 -1.55 17.07 -7.51
N ALA A 394 -2.45 16.28 -6.91
CA ALA A 394 -3.79 16.76 -6.57
C ALA A 394 -3.71 18.00 -5.66
N ALA A 395 -2.87 17.96 -4.62
CA ALA A 395 -2.70 19.07 -3.70
C ALA A 395 -2.05 20.32 -4.34
N VAL A 396 -1.12 20.16 -5.29
CA VAL A 396 -0.49 21.27 -6.03
C VAL A 396 -1.48 21.92 -7.00
N THR A 397 -2.33 21.12 -7.65
CA THR A 397 -3.31 21.63 -8.61
C THR A 397 -4.46 22.41 -7.94
N GLY A 398 -4.69 22.19 -6.64
CA GLY A 398 -5.73 22.87 -5.87
C GLY A 398 -7.11 22.77 -6.54
N GLN A 399 -7.85 23.89 -6.58
CA GLN A 399 -9.16 23.94 -7.22
C GLN A 399 -9.10 23.67 -8.74
N LEU A 400 -7.98 24.00 -9.41
CA LEU A 400 -7.83 23.73 -10.84
C LEU A 400 -7.91 22.22 -11.14
N GLY A 401 -7.40 21.40 -10.21
CA GLY A 401 -7.42 19.94 -10.31
C GLY A 401 -8.81 19.31 -10.28
N LEU A 402 -9.83 20.06 -9.86
CA LEU A 402 -11.23 19.61 -9.81
C LEU A 402 -11.94 19.74 -11.15
N PHE A 403 -11.41 20.53 -12.10
CA PHE A 403 -12.02 20.67 -13.43
C PHE A 403 -11.68 19.48 -14.32
N ASP A 404 -12.64 19.09 -15.18
CA ASP A 404 -12.51 18.00 -16.17
C ASP A 404 -11.24 18.06 -17.01
N ARG A 405 -10.73 19.29 -17.24
CA ARG A 405 -9.51 19.53 -18.00
C ARG A 405 -8.29 18.87 -17.35
N LEU A 406 -8.14 19.03 -16.03
CA LEU A 406 -6.98 18.55 -15.27
C LEU A 406 -7.27 17.27 -14.50
N SER A 407 -8.49 17.08 -14.00
CA SER A 407 -8.98 15.90 -13.25
C SER A 407 -7.90 15.17 -12.47
N ALA A 408 -7.20 15.90 -11.58
CA ALA A 408 -5.96 15.44 -10.97
C ALA A 408 -6.16 14.22 -10.07
N ASP A 409 -7.38 14.08 -9.51
CA ASP A 409 -7.82 12.95 -8.69
C ASP A 409 -7.77 11.60 -9.44
N ARG A 410 -7.94 11.61 -10.78
CA ARG A 410 -7.95 10.38 -11.59
C ARG A 410 -6.67 9.58 -11.45
N HIS A 411 -5.53 10.26 -11.33
CA HIS A 411 -4.23 9.62 -11.24
C HIS A 411 -4.12 8.81 -9.95
N TRP A 412 -4.53 9.41 -8.83
CA TRP A 412 -4.57 8.73 -7.55
C TRP A 412 -5.57 7.57 -7.56
N ARG A 413 -6.78 7.78 -8.10
CA ARG A 413 -7.80 6.71 -8.20
C ARG A 413 -7.26 5.52 -8.99
N ASN A 414 -6.69 5.78 -10.17
CA ASN A 414 -6.14 4.74 -11.04
C ASN A 414 -4.95 4.01 -10.39
N ALA A 415 -4.02 4.75 -9.76
CA ALA A 415 -2.89 4.16 -9.05
C ALA A 415 -3.34 3.32 -7.84
N ARG A 416 -4.33 3.80 -7.07
CA ARG A 416 -4.85 3.12 -5.89
C ARG A 416 -5.63 1.86 -6.25
N THR A 417 -6.39 1.87 -7.35
CA THR A 417 -7.04 0.66 -7.88
C THR A 417 -5.99 -0.38 -8.29
N LEU A 418 -4.96 0.01 -9.04
CA LEU A 418 -3.87 -0.89 -9.42
C LEU A 418 -3.08 -1.45 -8.22
N GLY A 419 -2.79 -0.60 -7.24
CA GLY A 419 -2.07 -0.98 -6.03
C GLY A 419 -2.80 -2.00 -5.14
N CYS A 420 -4.08 -2.27 -5.40
CA CYS A 420 -4.84 -3.31 -4.72
C CYS A 420 -4.74 -4.70 -5.37
N HIS A 421 -4.13 -4.82 -6.56
CA HIS A 421 -4.05 -6.12 -7.25
C HIS A 421 -3.27 -7.16 -6.44
N ASN A 422 -2.11 -6.78 -5.88
CA ASN A 422 -1.26 -7.65 -5.09
C ASN A 422 -0.79 -6.89 -3.84
N PRO A 423 -0.96 -7.42 -2.61
CA PRO A 423 -0.51 -6.72 -1.41
C PRO A 423 1.02 -6.61 -1.35
N VAL A 424 1.53 -5.39 -1.20
CA VAL A 424 2.97 -5.09 -1.16
C VAL A 424 3.70 -5.83 -0.03
N VAL A 425 3.03 -6.03 1.11
CA VAL A 425 3.57 -6.75 2.27
C VAL A 425 4.04 -8.18 1.93
N PHE A 426 3.34 -8.86 1.00
CA PHE A 426 3.75 -10.18 0.56
C PHE A 426 4.98 -10.13 -0.35
N LYS A 427 5.13 -9.06 -1.13
CA LYS A 427 6.32 -8.85 -1.98
C LYS A 427 7.54 -8.52 -1.13
N GLU A 428 7.40 -7.67 -0.10
CA GLU A 428 8.49 -7.36 0.85
C GLU A 428 8.97 -8.61 1.60
N ARG A 429 8.03 -9.44 2.05
CA ARG A 429 8.37 -10.73 2.66
C ARG A 429 9.08 -11.65 1.67
N MET A 430 8.63 -11.72 0.42
CA MET A 430 9.25 -12.55 -0.62
C MET A 430 10.72 -12.17 -0.85
N ILE A 431 11.07 -10.88 -0.79
CA ILE A 431 12.46 -10.41 -0.89
C ILE A 431 13.30 -11.04 0.23
N THR A 432 12.83 -10.99 1.48
CA THR A 432 13.55 -11.59 2.62
C THR A 432 13.67 -13.11 2.48
N ASP A 433 12.57 -13.77 2.09
CA ASP A 433 12.54 -15.22 1.88
C ASP A 433 13.60 -15.65 0.85
N MET A 434 13.76 -14.89 -0.24
CA MET A 434 14.69 -15.21 -1.31
C MET A 434 16.14 -14.83 -0.99
N GLU A 435 16.39 -13.59 -0.55
CA GLU A 435 17.76 -13.07 -0.37
C GLU A 435 18.41 -13.51 0.93
N THR A 436 17.63 -13.59 2.01
CA THR A 436 18.16 -13.89 3.35
C THR A 436 18.05 -15.38 3.66
N PHE A 437 16.92 -16.00 3.33
CA PHE A 437 16.67 -17.40 3.68
C PHE A 437 16.93 -18.40 2.54
N GLY A 438 17.13 -17.93 1.30
CA GLY A 438 17.36 -18.78 0.12
C GLY A 438 16.12 -19.60 -0.28
N ILE A 439 14.93 -19.17 0.13
CA ILE A 439 13.66 -19.86 -0.08
C ILE A 439 13.13 -19.51 -1.47
N ALA A 440 12.66 -20.53 -2.20
CA ALA A 440 12.10 -20.37 -3.53
C ALA A 440 10.71 -19.71 -3.51
N PRO A 441 10.35 -18.95 -4.56
CA PRO A 441 8.95 -18.65 -4.84
C PRO A 441 8.18 -19.95 -5.16
N GLY A 442 6.86 -19.92 -5.05
CA GLY A 442 5.98 -21.05 -5.41
C GLY A 442 5.72 -22.12 -4.34
N LEU A 443 6.42 -22.08 -3.20
CA LEU A 443 6.14 -22.98 -2.07
C LEU A 443 4.78 -22.68 -1.42
N SER A 444 4.15 -23.69 -0.83
CA SER A 444 2.91 -23.54 -0.05
C SER A 444 3.14 -22.65 1.19
N ARG A 445 2.06 -22.22 1.84
CA ARG A 445 2.17 -21.43 3.08
C ARG A 445 2.92 -22.20 4.18
N GLU A 446 2.62 -23.49 4.31
CA GLU A 446 3.22 -24.39 5.30
C GLU A 446 4.70 -24.66 4.97
N GLU A 447 5.00 -25.03 3.72
CA GLU A 447 6.36 -25.28 3.26
C GLU A 447 7.27 -24.06 3.47
N ARG A 448 6.78 -22.84 3.16
CA ARG A 448 7.52 -21.60 3.44
C ARG A 448 7.72 -21.35 4.92
N SER A 449 6.76 -21.73 5.77
CA SER A 449 6.90 -21.56 7.21
C SER A 449 7.98 -22.48 7.76
N SER A 450 7.95 -23.75 7.37
CA SER A 450 8.97 -24.74 7.73
C SER A 450 10.36 -24.34 7.22
N ALA A 451 10.47 -23.96 5.95
CA ALA A 451 11.75 -23.54 5.36
C ALA A 451 12.35 -22.30 6.07
N ARG A 452 11.51 -21.34 6.50
CA ARG A 452 11.96 -20.20 7.31
C ARG A 452 12.47 -20.63 8.68
N GLN A 453 11.76 -21.54 9.35
CA GLN A 453 12.18 -22.05 10.65
C GLN A 453 13.53 -22.79 10.56
N GLU A 454 13.72 -23.58 9.51
CA GLU A 454 14.99 -24.26 9.22
C GLU A 454 16.12 -23.27 8.90
N ALA A 455 15.87 -22.28 8.04
CA ALA A 455 16.83 -21.24 7.71
C ALA A 455 17.23 -20.43 8.95
N TRP A 456 16.26 -20.05 9.78
CA TRP A 456 16.49 -19.37 11.05
C TRP A 456 17.35 -20.22 12.01
N THR A 457 17.05 -21.51 12.11
CA THR A 457 17.82 -22.45 12.93
C THR A 457 19.27 -22.54 12.45
N ARG A 458 19.51 -22.60 11.14
CA ARG A 458 20.86 -22.59 10.54
C ARG A 458 21.62 -21.29 10.86
N LEU A 459 20.98 -20.13 10.72
CA LEU A 459 21.58 -18.83 11.08
C LEU A 459 21.96 -18.76 12.56
N ARG A 460 21.10 -19.26 13.45
CA ARG A 460 21.36 -19.31 14.89
C ARG A 460 22.54 -20.21 15.24
N GLN A 461 22.68 -21.36 14.56
CA GLN A 461 23.80 -22.29 14.77
C GLN A 461 25.12 -21.77 14.18
N GLY A 462 25.07 -21.07 13.04
CA GLY A 462 26.24 -20.41 12.43
C GLY A 462 26.86 -19.36 13.35
N GLN A 463 26.04 -18.54 14.01
CA GLN A 463 26.51 -17.57 15.01
C GLN A 463 27.01 -18.19 16.32
N GLY A 464 26.63 -19.44 16.62
CA GLY A 464 27.14 -20.20 17.76
C GLY A 464 28.61 -20.56 17.61
N LYS A 465 29.03 -21.00 16.42
CA LYS A 465 30.43 -21.35 16.12
C LYS A 465 31.38 -20.15 16.17
N ASP A 466 30.94 -18.99 15.67
CA ASP A 466 31.73 -17.76 15.75
C ASP A 466 31.85 -17.21 17.19
N ARG A 467 30.88 -17.51 18.07
CA ARG A 467 30.95 -17.17 19.49
C ARG A 467 31.89 -18.10 20.27
N GLU A 468 31.95 -19.39 19.94
CA GLU A 468 32.91 -20.32 20.54
C GLU A 468 34.35 -20.04 20.08
N GLN A 469 34.55 -19.65 18.81
CA GLN A 469 35.86 -19.25 18.30
C GLN A 469 36.36 -17.93 18.92
N LYS A 470 35.48 -16.95 19.15
CA LYS A 470 35.81 -15.68 19.84
C LYS A 470 35.90 -15.78 21.36
N ALA A 471 35.37 -16.85 21.97
CA ALA A 471 35.52 -17.09 23.41
C ALA A 471 36.91 -17.62 23.79
N HIS A 472 37.67 -18.17 22.81
CA HIS A 472 39.03 -18.64 23.04
C HIS A 472 40.12 -17.58 22.85
N ASP A 473 39.83 -16.48 22.14
CA ASP A 473 40.77 -15.39 21.86
C ASP A 473 40.06 -14.05 22.12
N GLY A 474 40.15 -13.55 23.36
CA GLY A 474 39.74 -12.17 23.65
C GLY A 474 39.08 -11.95 25.01
N THR A 475 39.73 -11.10 25.80
CA THR A 475 39.27 -10.46 27.03
C THR A 475 37.80 -9.99 26.92
N PRO A 476 36.95 -10.13 27.97
CA PRO A 476 35.53 -9.84 27.85
C PRO A 476 35.27 -8.34 27.69
N GLY A 477 35.01 -7.92 26.45
CA GLY A 477 34.42 -6.63 26.13
C GLY A 477 32.92 -6.65 26.41
N THR A 478 32.47 -5.68 27.21
CA THR A 478 31.09 -5.46 27.65
C THR A 478 30.14 -5.36 26.46
N ARG A 479 29.29 -6.38 26.28
CA ARG A 479 28.09 -6.29 25.44
C ARG A 479 27.05 -5.44 26.16
N THR A 480 26.67 -4.31 25.55
CA THR A 480 25.49 -3.54 25.92
C THR A 480 24.27 -4.43 25.72
N ALA A 481 23.65 -4.83 26.82
CA ALA A 481 22.41 -5.58 26.82
C ALA A 481 21.29 -4.71 26.25
N VAL A 482 20.47 -5.29 25.37
CA VAL A 482 19.11 -4.80 25.12
C VAL A 482 18.40 -4.81 26.47
N ALA A 483 18.03 -3.63 26.95
CA ALA A 483 17.40 -3.46 28.25
C ALA A 483 16.10 -4.26 28.29
N GLN A 484 16.04 -5.26 29.18
CA GLN A 484 14.78 -5.83 29.63
C GLN A 484 13.96 -4.73 30.33
N PRO A 485 12.62 -4.79 30.28
CA PRO A 485 11.78 -3.91 31.08
C PRO A 485 12.15 -4.11 32.56
N ARG A 486 12.63 -3.03 33.21
CA ARG A 486 12.92 -3.05 34.64
C ARG A 486 11.59 -3.01 35.39
N HIS A 487 11.28 -4.05 36.14
CA HIS A 487 10.20 -4.04 37.13
C HIS A 487 10.47 -2.92 38.15
N GLY A 488 9.42 -2.16 38.45
CA GLY A 488 9.46 -0.92 39.22
C GLY A 488 10.02 -1.08 40.64
N GLY A 489 10.81 -0.09 41.05
CA GLY A 489 11.13 0.14 42.45
C GLY A 489 9.87 0.61 43.19
N GLN A 490 9.56 -0.07 44.29
CA GLN A 490 8.55 0.29 45.28
C GLN A 490 9.01 1.47 46.17
N ASP A 491 9.62 2.49 45.59
CA ASP A 491 10.00 3.69 46.33
C ASP A 491 9.00 4.78 45.96
N GLY A 492 8.28 5.32 46.94
CA GLY A 492 7.21 6.32 46.78
C GLY A 492 7.65 7.69 46.20
N SER A 493 8.70 7.75 45.38
CA SER A 493 9.05 8.89 44.54
C SER A 493 8.23 8.86 43.26
N GLY A 494 7.50 9.93 42.94
CA GLY A 494 6.64 10.02 41.75
C GLY A 494 7.34 9.75 40.41
N THR A 495 6.54 9.61 39.35
CA THR A 495 7.05 9.31 38.00
C THR A 495 7.58 10.58 37.34
N ARG A 496 8.85 10.58 36.91
CA ARG A 496 9.44 11.72 36.19
C ARG A 496 8.83 11.91 34.80
N ALA A 497 8.44 13.13 34.53
CA ALA A 497 7.86 13.58 33.28
C ALA A 497 8.55 14.83 32.73
N ALA A 498 8.50 15.05 31.42
CA ALA A 498 8.96 16.30 30.80
C ALA A 498 7.81 16.94 30.03
N LEU A 499 7.50 18.20 30.35
CA LEU A 499 6.51 19.02 29.64
C LEU A 499 7.21 19.90 28.62
N LEU A 500 6.95 19.63 27.35
CA LEU A 500 7.51 20.41 26.25
C LEU A 500 6.77 21.73 26.08
N SER A 501 7.44 22.72 25.51
CA SER A 501 6.75 23.86 24.93
C SER A 501 5.95 23.41 23.69
N ALA A 502 4.86 24.12 23.36
CA ALA A 502 4.09 23.84 22.15
C ALA A 502 4.91 24.00 20.86
N ARG A 503 5.89 24.91 20.89
CA ARG A 503 6.85 25.08 19.80
C ARG A 503 7.73 23.83 19.64
N ALA A 504 8.30 23.33 20.74
CA ALA A 504 9.12 22.14 20.73
C ALA A 504 8.34 20.90 20.24
N THR A 505 7.09 20.76 20.68
CA THR A 505 6.18 19.70 20.20
C THR A 505 6.00 19.73 18.69
N ALA A 506 5.82 20.92 18.10
CA ALA A 506 5.67 21.07 16.65
C ALA A 506 7.00 20.85 15.89
N GLU A 507 8.12 21.35 16.42
CA GLU A 507 9.45 21.22 15.81
C GLU A 507 9.96 19.78 15.81
N LEU A 508 9.61 18.96 16.81
CA LEU A 508 10.02 17.55 16.91
C LEU A 508 9.56 16.69 15.72
N ILE A 509 8.47 17.05 15.05
CA ILE A 509 8.01 16.33 13.84
C ILE A 509 8.76 16.81 12.60
N ALA A 510 9.18 18.07 12.57
CA ALA A 510 9.79 18.70 11.41
C ALA A 510 11.30 18.41 11.28
N ASP A 511 11.99 18.10 12.39
CA ASP A 511 13.44 17.86 12.40
C ASP A 511 13.83 16.56 13.14
N PRO A 512 14.24 15.51 12.39
CA PRO A 512 14.72 14.26 12.98
C PRO A 512 15.92 14.40 13.93
N SER A 513 16.74 15.46 13.79
CA SER A 513 17.90 15.68 14.65
C SER A 513 17.52 16.14 16.07
N LEU A 514 16.35 16.77 16.24
CA LEU A 514 15.82 17.15 17.55
C LEU A 514 15.36 15.91 18.33
N LEU A 515 14.87 14.87 17.64
CA LEU A 515 14.43 13.61 18.25
C LEU A 515 15.59 12.86 18.93
N GLU A 516 16.75 12.78 18.29
CA GLU A 516 17.93 12.09 18.84
C GLU A 516 18.49 12.82 20.07
N ARG A 517 18.54 14.16 19.99
CA ARG A 517 18.91 15.00 21.15
C ARG A 517 17.92 14.81 22.29
N ALA A 518 16.63 14.77 21.98
CA ALA A 518 15.60 14.56 22.99
C ALA A 518 15.68 13.19 23.64
N ALA A 519 15.90 12.13 22.86
CA ALA A 519 16.11 10.79 23.40
C ALA A 519 17.25 10.72 24.41
N GLY A 520 18.39 11.37 24.10
CA GLY A 520 19.53 11.44 25.02
C GLY A 520 19.21 12.17 26.32
N VAL A 521 18.63 13.36 26.23
CA VAL A 521 18.26 14.18 27.41
C VAL A 521 17.23 13.47 28.28
N LEU A 522 16.21 12.86 27.67
CA LEU A 522 15.16 12.14 28.40
C LEU A 522 15.71 10.88 29.09
N HIS A 523 16.63 10.16 28.43
CA HIS A 523 17.29 8.98 29.01
C HIS A 523 18.17 9.35 30.20
N ASP A 524 19.02 10.36 30.08
CA ASP A 524 19.94 10.81 31.14
C ASP A 524 19.21 11.28 32.40
N ARG A 525 17.97 11.76 32.25
CA ARG A 525 17.14 12.28 33.35
C ARG A 525 16.10 11.29 33.86
N ASP A 526 16.08 10.07 33.34
CA ASP A 526 15.10 9.02 33.68
C ASP A 526 13.65 9.50 33.48
N VAL A 527 13.39 10.24 32.40
CA VAL A 527 12.04 10.70 32.06
C VAL A 527 11.24 9.55 31.46
N ARG A 528 10.11 9.23 32.09
CA ARG A 528 9.24 8.11 31.72
C ARG A 528 7.96 8.55 31.02
N VAL A 529 7.52 9.79 31.22
CA VAL A 529 6.34 10.38 30.57
C VAL A 529 6.70 11.68 29.85
N LEU A 530 6.26 11.83 28.60
CA LEU A 530 6.40 13.06 27.83
C LEU A 530 5.04 13.76 27.74
N VAL A 531 4.95 15.00 28.21
CA VAL A 531 3.74 15.82 28.13
C VAL A 531 3.84 16.76 26.94
N LEU A 532 2.87 16.65 26.03
CA LEU A 532 2.84 17.33 24.74
C LEU A 532 1.65 18.29 24.68
N PRO A 533 1.85 19.62 24.80
CA PRO A 533 0.77 20.59 24.70
C PRO A 533 0.37 20.90 23.25
N ASP A 534 -0.90 21.24 23.05
CA ASP A 534 -1.49 21.64 21.77
C ASP A 534 -1.33 23.15 21.45
N ARG A 535 -1.06 23.98 22.46
CA ARG A 535 -0.80 25.42 22.34
C ARG A 535 0.11 25.95 23.47
N PRO A 536 0.77 27.11 23.30
CA PRO A 536 1.59 27.71 24.36
C PRO A 536 0.73 28.07 25.56
N ALA A 537 1.26 27.94 26.77
CA ALA A 537 0.57 28.34 28.00
C ALA A 537 0.22 29.84 27.95
N SER A 538 -1.01 30.19 28.32
CA SER A 538 -1.50 31.57 28.33
C SER A 538 -0.81 32.44 29.39
N ASP A 539 0.33 33.04 29.05
CA ASP A 539 1.01 34.07 29.86
C ASP A 539 0.38 35.48 29.72
N GLY A 540 -0.88 35.56 29.28
CA GLY A 540 -1.57 36.81 29.02
C GLY A 540 -1.25 37.46 27.66
N THR A 541 -0.41 36.84 26.82
CA THR A 541 -0.19 37.26 25.43
C THR A 541 -0.91 36.35 24.43
N ALA A 542 -2.22 36.15 24.64
CA ALA A 542 -3.04 35.30 23.78
C ALA A 542 -3.40 36.01 22.46
N GLY A 543 -2.68 35.67 21.39
CA GLY A 543 -3.11 35.97 20.03
C GLY A 543 -2.07 35.57 18.99
N THR A 544 -2.38 34.54 18.19
CA THR A 544 -1.72 34.09 16.94
C THR A 544 -0.79 32.86 16.97
N ALA A 545 -0.61 32.15 18.09
CA ALA A 545 0.18 30.90 18.05
C ALA A 545 -0.57 29.77 17.29
N PRO A 546 0.09 29.01 16.40
CA PRO A 546 -0.52 27.90 15.68
C PRO A 546 -0.95 26.79 16.65
N VAL A 547 -2.20 26.33 16.52
CA VAL A 547 -2.71 25.15 17.22
C VAL A 547 -2.18 23.92 16.51
N PHE A 548 -1.51 23.05 17.26
CA PHE A 548 -0.93 21.82 16.74
C PHE A 548 -1.60 20.61 17.38
N ASP A 549 -1.74 19.51 16.65
CA ASP A 549 -2.26 18.25 17.20
C ASP A 549 -1.11 17.41 17.78
N PRO A 550 -0.90 17.43 19.11
CA PRO A 550 0.23 16.76 19.76
C PRO A 550 0.20 15.24 19.62
N SER A 551 -0.94 14.64 19.27
CA SER A 551 -1.03 13.18 19.08
C SER A 551 -0.23 12.69 17.86
N ILE A 552 -0.02 13.56 16.87
CA ILE A 552 0.83 13.29 15.71
C ILE A 552 2.30 13.20 16.17
N ALA A 553 2.73 14.10 17.05
CA ALA A 553 4.08 14.07 17.62
C ALA A 553 4.28 12.78 18.43
N ALA A 554 3.32 12.42 19.29
CA ALA A 554 3.35 11.18 20.04
C ALA A 554 3.47 9.94 19.14
N ALA A 555 2.69 9.88 18.05
CA ALA A 555 2.75 8.77 17.10
C ALA A 555 4.12 8.61 16.42
N VAL A 556 4.77 9.71 16.05
CA VAL A 556 6.13 9.70 15.49
C VAL A 556 7.16 9.27 16.54
N LEU A 557 7.05 9.81 17.75
CA LEU A 557 7.95 9.56 18.87
C LEU A 557 7.90 8.12 19.36
N LEU A 558 6.75 7.44 19.28
CA LEU A 558 6.61 6.02 19.64
C LEU A 558 7.62 5.12 18.94
N SER A 559 7.94 5.40 17.68
CA SER A 559 8.92 4.62 16.92
C SER A 559 10.37 4.83 17.35
N ARG A 560 10.66 5.91 18.08
CA ARG A 560 12.01 6.37 18.43
C ARG A 560 12.30 6.32 19.93
N LEU A 561 11.27 6.37 20.77
CA LEU A 561 11.34 6.31 22.23
C LEU A 561 10.55 5.10 22.76
N PRO A 562 10.96 3.85 22.44
CA PRO A 562 10.27 2.68 22.93
C PRO A 562 10.32 2.63 24.47
N GLY A 563 9.16 2.64 25.11
CA GLY A 563 9.02 2.60 26.58
C GLY A 563 8.79 3.94 27.27
N THR A 564 8.73 5.05 26.52
CA THR A 564 8.22 6.35 27.00
C THR A 564 6.70 6.40 26.83
N ALA A 565 5.98 6.85 27.85
CA ALA A 565 4.54 7.10 27.78
C ALA A 565 4.26 8.56 27.42
N PHE A 566 3.08 8.85 26.87
CA PHE A 566 2.72 10.17 26.34
C PHE A 566 1.47 10.72 27.03
N LEU A 567 1.51 11.99 27.41
CA LEU A 567 0.35 12.70 27.93
C LEU A 567 0.03 13.87 27.00
N ILE A 568 -1.11 13.79 26.32
CA ILE A 568 -1.59 14.84 25.44
C ILE A 568 -2.21 15.93 26.30
N ARG A 569 -1.61 17.12 26.35
CA ARG A 569 -2.14 18.27 27.11
C ARG A 569 -2.93 19.18 26.19
N THR A 570 -4.17 19.47 26.54
CA THR A 570 -5.04 20.40 25.80
C THR A 570 -5.49 21.52 26.73
N GLU A 571 -5.25 22.79 26.37
CA GLU A 571 -5.70 23.95 27.17
C GLU A 571 -7.20 24.26 26.94
N GLY A 572 -8.06 23.31 27.29
CA GLY A 572 -9.49 23.27 26.89
C GLY A 572 -9.73 22.68 25.51
N ILE A 573 -11.00 22.40 25.22
CA ILE A 573 -11.44 21.71 24.00
C ILE A 573 -11.27 22.65 22.78
N PRO A 574 -10.50 22.27 21.75
CA PRO A 574 -10.30 23.11 20.57
C PRO A 574 -11.64 23.45 19.87
N PRO A 575 -11.79 24.65 19.32
CA PRO A 575 -13.00 25.01 18.57
C PRO A 575 -13.25 24.05 17.40
N GLY A 576 -14.42 23.41 17.38
CA GLY A 576 -14.79 22.45 16.33
C GLY A 576 -14.27 21.03 16.54
N GLU A 577 -13.53 20.75 17.62
CA GLU A 577 -13.16 19.38 17.98
C GLU A 577 -14.40 18.59 18.40
N LEU A 578 -14.63 17.45 17.74
CA LEU A 578 -15.73 16.54 18.07
C LEU A 578 -15.20 15.37 18.92
N PRO A 579 -15.90 14.95 19.99
CA PRO A 579 -15.43 13.85 20.84
C PRO A 579 -15.21 12.55 20.07
N TYR A 580 -16.00 12.30 19.01
CA TYR A 580 -15.80 11.15 18.14
C TYR A 580 -14.39 11.10 17.53
N ASN A 581 -13.96 12.20 16.93
CA ASN A 581 -12.65 12.29 16.29
C ASN A 581 -11.52 12.23 17.33
N PHE A 582 -11.69 12.93 18.45
CA PHE A 582 -10.73 12.92 19.55
C PHE A 582 -10.57 11.52 20.16
N ALA A 583 -11.69 10.87 20.49
CA ALA A 583 -11.75 9.52 21.03
C ALA A 583 -11.07 8.51 20.09
N ARG A 584 -11.36 8.58 18.79
CA ARG A 584 -10.76 7.71 17.77
C ARG A 584 -9.25 7.90 17.70
N ARG A 585 -8.79 9.15 17.72
CA ARG A 585 -7.37 9.51 17.63
C ARG A 585 -6.59 9.02 18.85
N LEU A 586 -7.10 9.28 20.05
CA LEU A 586 -6.47 8.85 21.29
C LEU A 586 -6.48 7.32 21.44
N ALA A 587 -7.58 6.64 21.09
CA ALA A 587 -7.66 5.17 21.10
C ALA A 587 -6.65 4.55 20.14
N THR A 588 -6.49 5.14 18.96
CA THR A 588 -5.49 4.68 17.98
C THR A 588 -4.08 4.81 18.54
N LEU A 589 -3.75 5.94 19.19
CA LEU A 589 -2.44 6.16 19.82
C LEU A 589 -2.18 5.16 20.95
N GLU A 590 -3.19 4.82 21.74
CA GLU A 590 -3.10 3.78 22.77
C GLU A 590 -2.82 2.39 22.20
N HIS A 591 -3.53 2.00 21.14
CA HIS A 591 -3.26 0.72 20.46
C HIS A 591 -1.86 0.68 19.86
N LEU A 592 -1.39 1.78 19.27
CA LEU A 592 -0.03 1.89 18.72
C LEU A 592 1.05 1.85 19.81
N SER A 593 0.76 2.37 21.00
CA SER A 593 1.71 2.46 22.12
C SER A 593 1.66 1.29 23.08
N GLY A 594 0.70 0.36 22.94
CA GLY A 594 0.47 -0.70 23.92
C GLY A 594 -0.16 -0.20 25.22
N GLY A 595 -0.94 0.89 25.16
CA GLY A 595 -1.62 1.49 26.31
C GLY A 595 -0.75 2.48 27.09
N ALA A 596 0.21 3.15 26.42
CA ALA A 596 1.13 4.10 27.05
C ALA A 596 0.80 5.55 26.69
N ALA A 597 -0.48 5.89 26.53
CA ALA A 597 -0.92 7.26 26.29
C ALA A 597 -2.05 7.70 27.23
N GLY A 598 -2.18 9.01 27.42
CA GLY A 598 -3.21 9.61 28.24
C GLY A 598 -3.53 11.04 27.81
N TRP A 599 -4.49 11.64 28.49
CA TRP A 599 -4.97 12.99 28.21
C TRP A 599 -4.94 13.85 29.49
N TRP A 600 -4.40 15.06 29.38
CA TRP A 600 -4.49 16.10 30.38
C TRP A 600 -5.29 17.27 29.84
N LEU A 601 -6.47 17.47 30.39
CA LEU A 601 -7.36 18.58 30.07
C LEU A 601 -7.10 19.74 31.03
N ASP A 602 -6.45 20.77 30.51
CA ASP A 602 -6.03 21.96 31.25
C ASP A 602 -6.94 23.14 30.94
N SER A 603 -8.14 23.15 31.52
CA SER A 603 -9.12 24.20 31.26
C SER A 603 -9.86 24.64 32.52
N GLN A 604 -10.40 25.85 32.43
CA GLN A 604 -11.18 26.52 33.47
C GLN A 604 -12.69 26.24 33.32
N ASP A 605 -13.13 25.63 32.21
CA ASP A 605 -14.53 25.29 31.91
C ASP A 605 -14.85 23.83 32.26
N HIS A 606 -14.84 23.54 33.56
CA HIS A 606 -14.97 22.17 34.09
C HIS A 606 -16.27 21.45 33.69
N ALA A 607 -17.35 22.18 33.41
CA ALA A 607 -18.64 21.57 33.03
C ALA A 607 -18.60 21.02 31.61
N ARG A 608 -18.12 21.84 30.66
CA ARG A 608 -17.97 21.47 29.25
C ARG A 608 -16.92 20.37 29.05
N ASP A 609 -15.81 20.51 29.76
CA ASP A 609 -14.72 19.55 29.83
C ASP A 609 -15.18 18.18 30.31
N ARG A 610 -15.99 18.16 31.37
CA ARG A 610 -16.62 16.95 31.89
C ARG A 610 -17.55 16.31 30.87
N GLU A 611 -18.42 17.07 30.20
CA GLU A 611 -19.32 16.52 29.18
C GLU A 611 -18.54 15.87 28.03
N PHE A 612 -17.47 16.52 27.56
CA PHE A 612 -16.61 15.99 26.51
C PHE A 612 -15.88 14.72 26.94
N ALA A 613 -15.27 14.72 28.14
CA ALA A 613 -14.57 13.55 28.68
C ALA A 613 -15.51 12.34 28.87
N ILE A 614 -16.72 12.58 29.37
CA ILE A 614 -17.78 11.56 29.44
C ILE A 614 -18.08 11.00 28.06
N THR A 615 -18.25 11.86 27.06
CA THR A 615 -18.57 11.43 25.70
C THR A 615 -17.44 10.57 25.11
N VAL A 616 -16.18 10.95 25.33
CA VAL A 616 -15.00 10.18 24.91
C VAL A 616 -14.95 8.81 25.60
N GLN A 617 -15.17 8.76 26.91
CA GLN A 617 -15.18 7.50 27.67
C GLN A 617 -16.33 6.57 27.24
N GLN A 618 -17.53 7.12 27.02
CA GLN A 618 -18.68 6.37 26.48
C GLN A 618 -18.36 5.81 25.09
N LEU A 619 -17.73 6.60 24.22
CA LEU A 619 -17.28 6.15 22.91
C LEU A 619 -16.27 4.99 23.02
N TRP A 620 -15.31 5.04 23.93
CA TRP A 620 -14.36 3.92 24.11
C TRP A 620 -15.04 2.67 24.66
N ALA A 621 -15.94 2.83 25.62
CA ALA A 621 -16.71 1.71 26.19
C ALA A 621 -17.68 1.07 25.17
N SER A 622 -18.00 1.78 24.09
CA SER A 622 -19.00 1.34 23.09
C SER A 622 -18.56 0.11 22.27
N TRP A 623 -17.24 -0.13 22.16
CA TRP A 623 -16.69 -1.31 21.49
C TRP A 623 -15.61 -1.94 22.40
N PRO A 624 -15.96 -2.92 23.24
CA PRO A 624 -15.00 -3.53 24.17
C PRO A 624 -13.91 -4.36 23.44
N LEU A 625 -12.65 -4.27 23.87
CA LEU A 625 -11.50 -4.96 23.25
C LEU A 625 -11.64 -6.48 23.26
N GLU A 626 -12.22 -7.03 24.32
CA GLU A 626 -12.51 -8.46 24.47
C GLU A 626 -13.49 -9.01 23.43
N SER A 627 -14.20 -8.13 22.72
CA SER A 627 -15.03 -8.53 21.58
C SER A 627 -14.19 -9.00 20.40
N VAL A 628 -12.93 -8.58 20.28
CA VAL A 628 -12.06 -8.93 19.15
C VAL A 628 -11.55 -10.36 19.32
N ALA A 629 -11.72 -11.16 18.27
CA ALA A 629 -11.29 -12.55 18.29
C ALA A 629 -9.77 -12.67 18.44
N THR A 630 -9.33 -13.45 19.44
CA THR A 630 -7.90 -13.71 19.71
C THR A 630 -7.38 -14.98 19.02
N SER A 631 -8.27 -15.79 18.44
CA SER A 631 -7.93 -17.03 17.72
C SER A 631 -8.09 -16.87 16.22
N GLN A 632 -7.17 -17.47 15.45
CA GLN A 632 -7.23 -17.49 13.98
C GLN A 632 -8.36 -18.36 13.43
N ASP A 633 -8.89 -19.29 14.22
CA ASP A 633 -9.98 -20.20 13.85
C ASP A 633 -11.38 -19.63 14.21
N ALA A 634 -11.44 -18.40 14.72
CA ALA A 634 -12.70 -17.78 15.09
C ALA A 634 -13.57 -17.53 13.84
N PRO A 635 -14.88 -17.82 13.91
CA PRO A 635 -15.79 -17.69 12.75
C PRO A 635 -16.05 -16.24 12.31
N ALA A 636 -15.67 -15.26 13.13
CA ALA A 636 -15.79 -13.83 12.84
C ALA A 636 -14.68 -13.04 13.53
N PHE A 637 -14.37 -11.85 13.00
CA PHE A 637 -13.33 -10.96 13.52
C PHE A 637 -13.64 -10.41 14.93
N ALA A 638 -14.91 -10.15 15.24
CA ALA A 638 -15.34 -9.70 16.56
C ALA A 638 -16.74 -10.20 16.89
N ASP A 639 -16.99 -10.50 18.17
CA ASP A 639 -18.34 -10.67 18.70
C ASP A 639 -19.03 -9.29 18.74
N VAL A 640 -20.08 -9.12 17.96
CA VAL A 640 -20.83 -7.86 17.90
C VAL A 640 -21.81 -7.71 19.06
N ALA A 641 -22.11 -8.80 19.78
CA ALA A 641 -23.05 -8.81 20.90
C ALA A 641 -22.68 -7.87 22.07
N PRO A 642 -21.40 -7.62 22.41
CA PRO A 642 -21.01 -6.62 23.42
C PRO A 642 -21.01 -5.16 22.93
N ILE A 643 -21.00 -4.88 21.61
CA ILE A 643 -20.91 -3.51 21.07
C ILE A 643 -22.22 -2.74 21.33
N ARG A 644 -22.14 -1.44 21.65
CA ARG A 644 -23.29 -0.58 22.03
C ARG A 644 -23.29 0.74 21.28
N ARG A 645 -24.46 1.33 21.06
CA ARG A 645 -24.58 2.75 20.72
C ARG A 645 -24.47 3.59 21.99
N ILE A 646 -23.97 4.81 21.86
CA ILE A 646 -23.91 5.72 23.02
C ILE A 646 -25.14 6.63 23.09
N ASN A 647 -25.74 7.02 21.95
CA ASN A 647 -26.93 7.89 21.84
C ASN A 647 -26.98 9.06 22.84
N ARG A 648 -25.83 9.70 23.06
CA ARG A 648 -25.67 10.81 23.99
C ARG A 648 -26.22 12.09 23.35
N GLY A 649 -27.05 12.84 24.08
CA GLY A 649 -27.44 14.22 23.75
C GLY A 649 -26.55 15.26 24.46
N GLY A 650 -26.84 16.54 24.32
CA GLY A 650 -26.03 17.63 24.92
C GLY A 650 -25.29 18.46 23.88
N GLU A 651 -24.31 19.26 24.30
CA GLU A 651 -23.44 20.04 23.41
C GLU A 651 -22.68 19.12 22.45
N PHE A 652 -22.27 17.94 22.94
CA PHE A 652 -21.48 16.98 22.18
C PHE A 652 -22.27 15.72 21.78
N ALA A 653 -23.47 15.91 21.25
CA ALA A 653 -24.35 14.81 20.87
C ALA A 653 -23.68 13.79 19.93
N SER A 654 -23.75 12.51 20.28
CA SER A 654 -23.07 11.41 19.57
C SER A 654 -23.92 10.14 19.60
N ALA A 655 -24.15 9.51 18.44
CA ALA A 655 -25.10 8.41 18.31
C ALA A 655 -24.44 7.01 18.29
N GLY A 656 -23.57 6.76 17.31
CA GLY A 656 -23.02 5.43 17.03
C GLY A 656 -21.86 5.00 17.95
N PRO A 657 -21.48 3.71 17.92
CA PRO A 657 -20.25 3.26 18.54
C PRO A 657 -19.03 3.94 17.91
N LEU A 658 -17.94 3.99 18.67
CA LEU A 658 -16.61 4.23 18.11
C LEU A 658 -16.26 3.10 17.15
N ASN A 659 -15.49 3.37 16.11
CA ASN A 659 -15.03 2.37 15.13
C ASN A 659 -13.66 1.77 15.46
N VAL A 660 -13.23 1.90 16.72
CA VAL A 660 -11.96 1.38 17.26
C VAL A 660 -12.31 0.72 18.59
N PRO A 661 -11.84 -0.51 18.87
CA PRO A 661 -12.08 -1.15 20.16
C PRO A 661 -11.43 -0.36 21.30
N SER A 662 -11.90 -0.57 22.53
CA SER A 662 -11.33 0.02 23.73
C SER A 662 -9.83 -0.28 23.85
N SER A 663 -9.13 0.60 24.56
CA SER A 663 -7.68 0.51 24.75
C SER A 663 -7.30 -0.69 25.64
N PRO A 664 -6.05 -1.19 25.56
CA PRO A 664 -5.47 -2.05 26.59
C PRO A 664 -5.62 -1.51 28.02
N GLN A 665 -5.75 -0.18 28.22
CA GLN A 665 -6.00 0.45 29.52
C GLN A 665 -7.48 0.43 29.98
N GLY A 666 -8.40 -0.11 29.16
CA GLY A 666 -9.85 -0.02 29.36
C GLY A 666 -10.39 1.33 28.91
N LEU A 667 -10.42 2.30 29.83
CA LEU A 667 -10.79 3.69 29.56
C LEU A 667 -9.54 4.58 29.45
N PRO A 668 -9.63 5.72 28.73
CA PRO A 668 -8.51 6.65 28.63
C PRO A 668 -8.05 7.09 30.02
N VAL A 669 -6.74 7.23 30.21
CA VAL A 669 -6.20 7.91 31.39
C VAL A 669 -6.43 9.40 31.22
N VAL A 670 -7.24 10.01 32.10
CA VAL A 670 -7.64 11.42 32.00
C VAL A 670 -7.25 12.17 33.27
N PHE A 671 -6.51 13.26 33.11
CA PHE A 671 -6.21 14.21 34.18
C PHE A 671 -6.87 15.55 33.90
N PHE A 672 -7.46 16.16 34.93
CA PHE A 672 -7.94 17.54 34.86
C PHE A 672 -6.97 18.49 35.55
N SER A 673 -6.89 19.74 35.11
CA SER A 673 -6.15 20.75 35.87
C SER A 673 -6.87 21.13 37.17
N GLY A 674 -6.11 21.29 38.25
CA GLY A 674 -6.63 21.57 39.59
C GLY A 674 -6.88 23.06 39.87
N GLY A 675 -8.10 23.38 40.32
CA GLY A 675 -8.54 24.58 41.04
C GLY A 675 -9.54 24.18 42.14
N LEU A 676 -9.75 25.01 43.17
CA LEU A 676 -10.42 24.74 44.47
C LEU A 676 -11.87 24.18 44.50
N GLN A 677 -12.39 23.59 43.41
CA GLN A 677 -13.72 22.98 43.37
C GLN A 677 -13.74 21.66 42.58
N ALA A 678 -13.00 20.64 43.02
CA ALA A 678 -13.31 19.28 42.63
C ALA A 678 -14.72 18.95 43.16
N SER A 679 -15.66 18.71 42.25
CA SER A 679 -17.04 18.45 42.61
C SER A 679 -17.23 16.96 42.92
N ALA A 680 -18.16 16.65 43.83
CA ALA A 680 -18.47 15.25 44.15
C ALA A 680 -18.89 14.50 42.87
N GLY A 681 -18.02 13.62 42.37
CA GLY A 681 -18.22 12.84 41.15
C GLY A 681 -17.12 12.95 40.09
N ASP A 682 -16.14 13.85 40.22
CA ASP A 682 -15.04 13.99 39.22
C ASP A 682 -14.19 12.71 39.05
N HIS A 683 -14.05 11.91 40.12
CA HIS A 683 -13.37 10.60 40.10
C HIS A 683 -14.03 9.55 39.18
N LEU A 684 -15.27 9.78 38.72
CA LEU A 684 -15.94 8.93 37.75
C LEU A 684 -15.47 9.19 36.32
N TYR A 685 -14.83 10.34 36.08
CA TYR A 685 -14.54 10.87 34.74
C TYR A 685 -13.08 11.28 34.55
N ALA A 686 -12.31 11.38 35.63
CA ALA A 686 -10.87 11.62 35.61
C ALA A 686 -10.15 10.71 36.62
N ASP A 687 -8.93 10.32 36.28
CA ASP A 687 -8.03 9.52 37.10
C ASP A 687 -7.26 10.34 38.14
N GLY A 688 -7.27 11.67 38.01
CA GLY A 688 -6.65 12.58 38.96
C GLY A 688 -6.67 14.03 38.53
N HIS A 689 -6.08 14.88 39.37
CA HIS A 689 -5.94 16.32 39.12
C HIS A 689 -4.48 16.74 39.14
N LEU A 690 -4.03 17.39 38.07
CA LEU A 690 -2.67 17.91 37.93
C LEU A 690 -2.68 19.44 38.15
N GLY A 691 -1.79 19.97 38.98
CA GLY A 691 -1.72 21.42 39.26
C GLY A 691 -0.99 22.22 38.17
N GLN A 692 -1.17 23.54 38.14
CA GLN A 692 -0.32 24.44 37.33
C GLN A 692 1.10 24.47 37.92
N ALA A 693 2.12 24.32 37.06
CA ALA A 693 3.53 24.38 37.47
C ALA A 693 3.89 25.80 37.92
N GLY A 694 4.00 26.02 39.23
CA GLY A 694 4.50 27.26 39.83
C GLY A 694 5.73 27.00 40.72
N PRO A 695 6.61 27.99 40.93
CA PRO A 695 7.73 27.85 41.86
C PRO A 695 7.19 27.57 43.27
N ALA A 696 7.77 26.57 43.93
CA ALA A 696 7.35 26.12 45.26
C ALA A 696 7.41 27.28 46.27
N SER A 697 6.27 27.92 46.56
CA SER A 697 6.10 28.72 47.77
C SER A 697 5.70 27.76 48.89
N GLY A 698 6.62 27.54 49.82
CA GLY A 698 6.41 26.66 50.96
C GLY A 698 5.28 27.16 51.85
N ASP A 699 4.13 26.50 51.79
CA ASP A 699 3.24 26.34 52.93
C ASP A 699 2.31 25.15 52.66
N ALA A 700 2.70 23.97 53.14
CA ALA A 700 1.86 22.79 53.13
C ALA A 700 0.90 22.88 54.32
N GLY A 701 -0.28 23.46 54.09
CA GLY A 701 -1.37 23.45 55.06
C GLY A 701 -1.92 22.04 55.24
N THR A 702 -1.84 21.52 56.46
CA THR A 702 -2.43 20.25 56.89
C THR A 702 -3.96 20.38 56.96
N GLY A 703 -4.67 19.74 56.02
CA GLY A 703 -6.11 19.55 56.07
C GLY A 703 -6.44 18.06 55.92
N GLU A 704 -6.70 17.39 57.04
CA GLU A 704 -7.36 16.09 57.07
C GLU A 704 -8.87 16.32 56.85
N ASP A 705 -9.42 15.90 55.70
CA ASP A 705 -10.69 15.17 55.60
C ASP A 705 -11.20 15.02 54.13
N ALA A 706 -11.90 13.90 53.92
CA ALA A 706 -12.62 13.42 52.72
C ALA A 706 -11.81 12.63 51.67
N GLY A 707 -12.11 11.32 51.60
CA GLY A 707 -11.49 10.31 50.76
C GLY A 707 -11.61 10.54 49.25
N THR A 708 -10.77 11.42 48.74
CA THR A 708 -10.51 11.61 47.31
C THR A 708 -9.30 10.78 46.92
N THR A 709 -9.51 9.72 46.15
CA THR A 709 -8.44 8.97 45.46
C THR A 709 -7.96 9.82 44.29
N GLY A 710 -7.19 10.86 44.56
CA GLY A 710 -6.67 11.78 43.54
C GLY A 710 -5.21 12.07 43.81
N ALA A 711 -4.36 11.65 42.87
CA ALA A 711 -2.96 12.05 42.85
C ALA A 711 -2.92 13.57 42.60
N THR A 712 -2.58 14.38 43.61
CA THR A 712 -2.62 15.86 43.54
C THR A 712 -1.21 16.45 43.58
N GLY A 713 -0.92 17.36 42.64
CA GLY A 713 0.29 18.19 42.63
C GLY A 713 1.30 17.88 41.51
N ILE A 714 1.97 18.92 41.00
CA ILE A 714 3.14 18.83 40.13
C ILE A 714 4.28 19.61 40.80
N GLY A 715 5.42 18.96 41.04
CA GLY A 715 6.66 19.65 41.39
C GLY A 715 7.42 20.02 40.12
N ALA A 716 7.66 21.32 39.87
CA ALA A 716 8.56 21.75 38.80
C ALA A 716 10.00 21.76 39.33
N GLU A 717 10.87 20.95 38.75
CA GLU A 717 12.19 20.64 39.32
C GLU A 717 13.35 21.30 38.56
N GLU A 718 13.29 21.35 37.21
CA GLU A 718 14.41 21.81 36.37
C GLU A 718 13.94 22.21 34.96
N TRP A 719 14.62 23.17 34.32
CA TRP A 719 14.43 23.49 32.89
C TRP A 719 15.45 22.74 32.02
N LEU A 720 14.97 21.99 31.03
CA LEU A 720 15.77 21.20 30.10
C LEU A 720 15.98 21.96 28.79
N ALA A 721 16.93 22.90 28.80
CA ALA A 721 17.20 23.80 27.66
C ALA A 721 17.49 23.08 26.33
N GLY A 722 18.01 21.85 26.35
CA GLY A 722 18.31 21.08 25.13
C GLY A 722 17.09 20.56 24.37
N ILE A 723 15.91 20.56 24.99
CA ILE A 723 14.65 20.08 24.41
C ILE A 723 13.46 21.02 24.66
N ASP A 724 13.73 22.22 25.20
CA ASP A 724 12.71 23.23 25.50
C ASP A 724 11.53 22.65 26.30
N ALA A 725 11.87 22.02 27.44
CA ALA A 725 10.94 21.32 28.31
C ALA A 725 11.17 21.58 29.80
N HIS A 726 10.11 21.55 30.60
CA HIS A 726 10.16 21.54 32.06
C HIS A 726 10.16 20.09 32.58
N LEU A 727 11.11 19.77 33.46
CA LEU A 727 11.09 18.52 34.22
C LEU A 727 10.07 18.63 35.35
N LEU A 728 9.19 17.66 35.43
CA LEU A 728 8.08 17.58 36.36
C LEU A 728 8.05 16.20 37.01
N THR A 729 7.49 16.10 38.21
CA THR A 729 7.19 14.81 38.84
C THR A 729 5.68 14.60 38.89
N LEU A 730 5.21 13.54 38.22
CA LEU A 730 3.82 13.09 38.27
C LEU A 730 3.59 12.29 39.56
N PRO A 731 2.47 12.55 40.26
CA PRO A 731 2.19 11.89 41.54
C PRO A 731 1.92 10.39 41.33
N ALA A 732 2.37 9.56 42.28
CA ALA A 732 2.10 8.13 42.28
C ALA A 732 0.65 7.87 42.73
N GLY A 733 -0.07 7.03 42.00
CA GLY A 733 -1.39 6.57 42.36
C GLY A 733 -1.38 5.63 43.57
N PRO A 734 -2.57 5.24 44.09
CA PRO A 734 -2.72 4.44 45.30
C PRO A 734 -2.21 2.97 45.16
N GLY A 735 -1.67 2.60 43.99
CA GLY A 735 -1.10 1.30 43.68
C GLY A 735 -1.87 0.61 42.55
N ALA A 736 -1.15 0.07 41.57
CA ALA A 736 -1.75 -0.69 40.49
C ALA A 736 -2.40 -1.97 41.04
N GLY A 737 -3.68 -2.19 40.74
CA GLY A 737 -4.37 -3.43 41.07
C GLY A 737 -3.82 -4.60 40.24
N ALA A 738 -4.02 -5.84 40.71
CA ALA A 738 -3.55 -7.07 40.06
C ALA A 738 -4.05 -7.29 38.61
N GLN A 739 -5.01 -6.47 38.16
CA GLN A 739 -5.62 -6.53 36.82
C GLN A 739 -5.03 -5.49 35.84
N THR A 740 -4.10 -4.63 36.28
CA THR A 740 -3.53 -3.58 35.42
C THR A 740 -2.51 -4.20 34.46
N PRO A 741 -2.66 -4.06 33.14
CA PRO A 741 -1.71 -4.66 32.19
C PRO A 741 -0.32 -4.02 32.31
N ASP A 742 0.71 -4.86 32.38
CA ASP A 742 2.11 -4.43 32.44
C ASP A 742 2.48 -3.56 31.23
N GLY A 743 3.27 -2.51 31.46
CA GLY A 743 3.76 -1.61 30.42
C GLY A 743 2.78 -0.48 30.02
N THR A 744 1.59 -0.42 30.60
CA THR A 744 0.62 0.67 30.39
C THR A 744 0.96 1.93 31.19
N LEU A 745 0.40 3.09 30.79
CA LEU A 745 0.50 4.34 31.54
C LEU A 745 -0.13 4.20 32.93
N ARG A 746 -1.24 3.46 33.06
CA ARG A 746 -1.84 3.11 34.36
C ARG A 746 -0.86 2.34 35.25
N ALA A 747 -0.20 1.30 34.73
CA ALA A 747 0.79 0.54 35.48
C ALA A 747 1.98 1.41 35.89
N LEU A 748 2.44 2.29 34.99
CA LEU A 748 3.52 3.23 35.27
C LEU A 748 3.18 4.20 36.39
N LEU A 749 1.95 4.72 36.40
CA LEU A 749 1.49 5.70 37.39
C LEU A 749 0.86 5.07 38.64
N GLY A 750 0.75 3.75 38.73
CA GLY A 750 0.10 3.07 39.86
C GLY A 750 -1.40 3.37 39.96
N LEU A 751 -2.07 3.56 38.83
CA LEU A 751 -3.50 3.85 38.76
C LEU A 751 -4.31 2.55 38.61
N PRO A 752 -5.49 2.43 39.26
CA PRO A 752 -6.37 1.29 39.07
C PRO A 752 -6.94 1.25 37.65
N VAL A 753 -7.32 0.06 37.18
CA VAL A 753 -8.17 -0.09 35.99
C VAL A 753 -9.60 0.29 36.39
N PRO A 754 -10.23 1.26 35.72
CA PRO A 754 -11.61 1.62 36.01
C PRO A 754 -12.54 0.48 35.61
N GLU A 755 -13.53 0.16 36.45
CA GLU A 755 -14.61 -0.73 36.03
C GLU A 755 -15.37 -0.06 34.88
N LEU A 756 -15.53 -0.78 33.76
CA LEU A 756 -16.34 -0.38 32.61
C LEU A 756 -17.83 -0.43 32.99
N THR A 757 -18.24 0.43 33.91
CA THR A 757 -19.63 0.58 34.34
C THR A 757 -20.37 1.41 33.28
N PRO A 758 -21.58 1.01 32.85
CA PRO A 758 -22.42 1.85 32.01
C PRO A 758 -22.64 3.20 32.70
N LEU A 759 -22.13 4.27 32.09
CA LEU A 759 -22.34 5.60 32.61
C LEU A 759 -23.86 5.92 32.62
N PRO A 760 -24.37 6.74 33.55
CA PRO A 760 -25.81 6.90 33.83
C PRO A 760 -26.73 7.25 32.65
N GLU A 761 -26.14 7.65 31.52
CA GLU A 761 -26.81 8.09 30.29
C GLU A 761 -26.51 7.19 29.06
N ALA A 762 -25.89 6.02 29.26
CA ALA A 762 -25.57 5.10 28.16
C ALA A 762 -26.84 4.34 27.67
N ALA A 763 -27.04 4.30 26.35
CA ALA A 763 -28.20 3.65 25.74
C ALA A 763 -28.16 2.10 25.79
N PRO A 764 -29.33 1.43 25.69
CA PRO A 764 -29.41 -0.03 25.63
C PRO A 764 -28.79 -0.63 24.34
N ARG A 765 -28.67 -1.96 24.33
CA ARG A 765 -28.04 -2.77 23.26
C ARG A 765 -28.64 -2.49 21.88
N PHE A 766 -27.93 -2.88 20.81
CA PHE A 766 -28.52 -2.93 19.47
C PHE A 766 -29.78 -3.81 19.52
N ASP A 767 -30.96 -3.21 19.33
CA ASP A 767 -32.15 -3.99 19.00
C ASP A 767 -31.97 -4.51 17.58
N VAL A 768 -31.89 -5.83 17.43
CA VAL A 768 -31.66 -6.55 16.15
C VAL A 768 -32.95 -6.59 15.32
N HIS A 769 -34.00 -5.89 15.72
CA HIS A 769 -35.30 -5.91 15.05
C HIS A 769 -35.89 -4.50 14.92
N ASP A 770 -35.45 -3.74 13.93
CA ASP A 770 -36.34 -2.78 13.26
C ASP A 770 -35.93 -2.64 11.79
N ASP A 771 -36.42 -3.58 10.99
CA ASP A 771 -36.28 -3.65 9.53
C ASP A 771 -37.24 -2.66 8.81
N ALA A 772 -37.73 -1.62 9.49
CA ALA A 772 -38.84 -0.80 9.02
C ALA A 772 -38.43 0.49 8.26
N ASP A 773 -37.20 0.99 8.37
CA ASP A 773 -36.81 2.28 7.76
C ASP A 773 -35.87 2.15 6.56
N LYS A 774 -36.26 1.32 5.57
CA LYS A 774 -35.69 1.37 4.20
C LYS A 774 -36.35 2.45 3.33
N GLY A 775 -36.51 3.65 3.88
CA GLY A 775 -37.38 4.69 3.32
C GLY A 775 -36.78 6.09 3.22
N ALA A 776 -35.46 6.27 3.23
CA ALA A 776 -34.82 7.50 2.74
C ALA A 776 -33.29 7.36 2.75
N LEU A 777 -32.71 7.08 1.58
CA LEU A 777 -31.39 7.57 1.17
C LEU A 777 -31.32 7.61 -0.36
#